data_AF-A0A9D6N0C3-F1
#
_entry.id   AF-A0A9D6N0C3-F1
#
_cell.length_a   1.000
_cell.length_b   1.000
_cell.length_c   1.000
_cell.angle_alpha   90.00
_cell.angle_beta   90.00
_cell.angle_gamma   90.00
#
_symmetry.space_group_name_H-M   'P 1'
#
loop_
_entity.id
_entity.type
_entity.pdbx_description
1 polymer ?
#
loop_
_entity_poly.entity_id
_entity_poly.type
_entity_poly.pdbx_seq_one_letter_code
_entity_poly.pdbx_strand_id
1 'polypeptide(L)'
;MKTCVILLSCSLAAIPSTLPAAQSIARVWDEEILSAIRIDLPHPPVHARNLFNFSVAMYDAWAAYDSVAVGYVYHDKHPAPDIEAARKEAVSYAAYRLLKERYALSKSAVKTLAALDARMVALGYDKDNLSQDVSTPAGVGNKVAAAVSSYFLQDGALQTRAYADYPPDQGGYASVNRPLITGSETSLVFDVNRWQPLVITNQVSQNGIPLEAIQKFLGAQWLGVRPFALTRLDSAKPWIDPGPPDKLDGAGDADYRSQVVDVIRASDLMTPDDGVITDISPGAFGNNSLGTNDGQGRSINPATGQPYAPNPVKRGDFTRVLAEFWADGPTSETPPGHWNTIANYVSDVPGFEKRIGGTGEIVKDLEWDVKVYFAMNAALHDAACAAWSLKRYYDGWRPIEAIRYMGMLGQSTDLNSLYYHPRGLTLVPGLIEEVTEATVATGQRHFGLPVGEIAIHAWPGQPADPSTQHSGTRWMLAVDWLPYQKKTFVTPAFPGYISGHSTFSRSAAEVLAAFTGTPFFPGGMATYKMKAGAFLTFEKGPEADVELQWATYYDAADQAGISRIFGGIHVSKDDFFGRKAGSQCGKGAWKLARQYFDGSILAVPFAMTLRPVNAFDCEISFETVRGFHYKLQSAAEADDEFLDVPFSEFQATDVLRTQMDNIIGVKRFFRAVRVE
;
A
#
# COMPACT_ATOMS: atom_id res chain seq x y z
N MET A 1 -39.39 -5.16 -23.59
CA MET A 1 -38.84 -3.79 -23.59
C MET A 1 -37.56 -3.80 -22.79
N LYS A 2 -36.42 -3.55 -23.43
CA LYS A 2 -35.10 -3.53 -22.80
C LYS A 2 -34.92 -2.16 -22.15
N THR A 3 -34.93 -2.10 -20.83
CA THR A 3 -34.69 -0.88 -20.06
C THR A 3 -33.20 -0.56 -20.15
N CYS A 4 -32.89 0.55 -20.82
CA CYS A 4 -31.54 1.06 -21.01
C CYS A 4 -31.10 1.68 -19.67
N VAL A 5 -30.20 1.00 -18.96
CA VAL A 5 -29.52 1.56 -17.78
C VAL A 5 -28.42 2.48 -18.30
N ILE A 6 -28.66 3.78 -18.20
CA ILE A 6 -27.64 4.81 -18.48
C ILE A 6 -26.66 4.77 -17.31
N LEU A 7 -25.49 4.16 -17.53
CA LEU A 7 -24.32 4.28 -16.67
C LEU A 7 -23.80 5.72 -16.76
N LEU A 8 -24.22 6.60 -15.85
CA LEU A 8 -23.52 7.86 -15.62
C LEU A 8 -22.17 7.52 -14.97
N SER A 9 -21.11 7.59 -15.77
CA SER A 9 -19.73 7.66 -15.30
C SER A 9 -19.56 8.91 -14.44
N CYS A 10 -19.51 8.75 -13.12
CA CYS A 10 -18.87 9.76 -12.27
C CYS A 10 -17.36 9.64 -12.50
N SER A 11 -16.87 10.38 -13.49
CA SER A 11 -15.48 10.80 -13.50
C SER A 11 -15.22 11.53 -12.18
N LEU A 12 -14.16 11.12 -11.47
CA LEU A 12 -13.56 11.94 -10.41
C LEU A 12 -13.46 13.37 -10.96
N ALA A 13 -14.16 14.31 -10.33
CA ALA A 13 -14.03 15.72 -10.68
C ALA A 13 -12.59 16.10 -10.32
N ALA A 14 -11.75 16.20 -11.34
CA ALA A 14 -10.43 16.76 -11.23
C ALA A 14 -10.52 18.11 -10.52
N ILE A 15 -9.57 18.35 -9.62
CA ILE A 15 -9.25 19.66 -9.06
C ILE A 15 -9.23 20.66 -10.24
N PRO A 16 -9.88 21.83 -10.14
CA PRO A 16 -10.10 22.69 -11.29
C PRO A 16 -8.75 23.11 -11.92
N SER A 17 -8.41 22.47 -13.04
CA SER A 17 -7.23 22.79 -13.82
C SER A 17 -7.57 23.89 -14.82
N THR A 18 -6.92 25.04 -14.69
CA THR A 18 -6.58 25.88 -15.86
C THR A 18 -5.90 25.00 -16.91
N LEU A 19 -6.20 25.18 -18.20
CA LEU A 19 -5.70 24.37 -19.34
C LEU A 19 -4.34 23.71 -19.05
N PRO A 20 -4.25 22.37 -18.98
CA PRO A 20 -3.00 21.72 -18.61
C PRO A 20 -1.91 22.06 -19.64
N ALA A 21 -0.70 22.32 -19.15
CA ALA A 21 0.50 22.16 -19.96
C ALA A 21 0.49 20.74 -20.58
N ALA A 22 1.10 20.55 -21.74
CA ALA A 22 1.17 19.23 -22.36
C ALA A 22 1.84 18.24 -21.38
N GLN A 23 1.11 17.20 -20.95
CA GLN A 23 1.61 16.18 -20.04
C GLN A 23 2.86 15.50 -20.61
N SER A 24 3.82 15.16 -19.74
CA SER A 24 4.97 14.37 -20.16
C SER A 24 4.54 12.98 -20.62
N ILE A 25 5.38 12.29 -21.40
CA ILE A 25 5.04 10.94 -21.85
C ILE A 25 4.96 9.95 -20.67
N ALA A 26 5.73 10.16 -19.60
CA ALA A 26 5.66 9.33 -18.41
C ALA A 26 4.31 9.50 -17.71
N ARG A 27 3.81 10.75 -17.59
CA ARG A 27 2.47 11.03 -17.06
C ARG A 27 1.37 10.40 -17.91
N VAL A 28 1.49 10.43 -19.24
CA VAL A 28 0.51 9.80 -20.14
C VAL A 28 0.41 8.29 -19.88
N TRP A 29 1.53 7.60 -19.71
CA TRP A 29 1.52 6.16 -19.41
C TRP A 29 1.15 5.84 -17.96
N ASP A 30 1.48 6.72 -17.01
CA ASP A 30 1.01 6.60 -15.63
C ASP A 30 -0.52 6.62 -15.55
N GLU A 31 -1.18 7.54 -16.27
CA GLU A 31 -2.64 7.56 -16.34
C GLU A 31 -3.24 6.29 -16.98
N GLU A 32 -2.53 5.61 -17.89
CA GLU A 32 -2.96 4.32 -18.45
C GLU A 32 -2.90 3.20 -17.41
N ILE A 33 -1.81 3.08 -16.63
CA ILE A 33 -1.74 2.06 -15.56
C ILE A 33 -2.73 2.38 -14.43
N LEU A 34 -2.90 3.64 -14.04
CA LEU A 34 -3.92 4.03 -13.07
C LEU A 34 -5.32 3.67 -13.55
N SER A 35 -5.62 3.95 -14.82
CA SER A 35 -6.90 3.55 -15.44
C SER A 35 -7.09 2.04 -15.46
N ALA A 36 -6.04 1.27 -15.74
CA ALA A 36 -6.07 -0.18 -15.68
C ALA A 36 -6.35 -0.71 -14.26
N ILE A 37 -5.77 -0.09 -13.23
CA ILE A 37 -6.01 -0.46 -11.83
C ILE A 37 -7.47 -0.23 -11.44
N ARG A 38 -8.07 0.93 -11.80
CA ARG A 38 -9.46 1.27 -11.44
C ARG A 38 -10.46 0.20 -11.86
N ILE A 39 -10.20 -0.48 -12.99
CA ILE A 39 -11.11 -1.46 -13.60
C ILE A 39 -10.72 -2.92 -13.35
N ASP A 40 -9.60 -3.21 -12.69
CA ASP A 40 -9.12 -4.57 -12.42
C ASP A 40 -9.40 -5.01 -10.98
N LEU A 41 -9.16 -6.28 -10.66
CA LEU A 41 -9.34 -6.80 -9.31
C LEU A 41 -8.42 -6.08 -8.31
N PRO A 42 -8.96 -5.42 -7.25
CA PRO A 42 -8.15 -4.74 -6.25
C PRO A 42 -7.17 -5.70 -5.56
N HIS A 43 -5.88 -5.53 -5.85
CA HIS A 43 -4.80 -6.32 -5.28
C HIS A 43 -3.60 -5.42 -4.93
N PRO A 44 -3.64 -4.68 -3.80
CA PRO A 44 -2.67 -3.62 -3.50
C PRO A 44 -1.18 -4.03 -3.62
N PRO A 45 -0.75 -5.23 -3.17
CA PRO A 45 0.65 -5.66 -3.37
C PRO A 45 1.04 -5.83 -4.84
N VAL A 46 0.16 -6.40 -5.66
CA VAL A 46 0.36 -6.57 -7.10
C VAL A 46 0.38 -5.21 -7.79
N HIS A 47 -0.52 -4.30 -7.41
CA HIS A 47 -0.56 -2.95 -7.97
C HIS A 47 0.72 -2.17 -7.65
N ALA A 48 1.18 -2.20 -6.39
CA ALA A 48 2.45 -1.57 -5.99
C ALA A 48 3.65 -2.13 -6.77
N ARG A 49 3.72 -3.46 -6.91
CA ARG A 49 4.76 -4.13 -7.73
C ARG A 49 4.68 -3.72 -9.21
N ASN A 50 3.48 -3.71 -9.79
CA ASN A 50 3.31 -3.41 -11.20
C ASN A 50 3.64 -1.95 -11.50
N LEU A 51 3.25 -1.02 -10.62
CA LEU A 51 3.65 0.39 -10.67
C LEU A 51 5.17 0.55 -10.58
N PHE A 52 5.83 -0.18 -9.69
CA PHE A 52 7.29 -0.14 -9.56
C PHE A 52 7.98 -0.68 -10.82
N ASN A 53 7.63 -1.86 -11.29
CA ASN A 53 8.20 -2.46 -12.49
C ASN A 53 8.01 -1.54 -13.72
N PHE A 54 6.81 -0.98 -13.86
CA PHE A 54 6.49 0.02 -14.87
C PHE A 54 7.38 1.27 -14.77
N SER A 55 7.59 1.78 -13.56
CA SER A 55 8.44 2.95 -13.31
C SER A 55 9.92 2.66 -13.58
N VAL A 56 10.40 1.45 -13.26
CA VAL A 56 11.74 1.00 -13.65
C VAL A 56 11.91 1.03 -15.17
N ALA A 57 10.95 0.48 -15.93
CA ALA A 57 11.06 0.47 -17.39
C ALA A 57 11.08 1.88 -18.00
N MET A 58 10.25 2.81 -17.49
CA MET A 58 10.29 4.20 -17.93
C MET A 58 11.59 4.90 -17.53
N TYR A 59 12.04 4.73 -16.29
CA TYR A 59 13.24 5.35 -15.76
C TYR A 59 14.49 4.85 -16.50
N ASP A 60 14.64 3.55 -16.70
CA ASP A 60 15.77 2.96 -17.41
C ASP A 60 15.80 3.40 -18.88
N ALA A 61 14.65 3.46 -19.55
CA ALA A 61 14.56 3.97 -20.93
C ALA A 61 14.93 5.46 -21.03
N TRP A 62 14.59 6.27 -20.01
CA TRP A 62 14.98 7.67 -19.95
C TRP A 62 16.48 7.86 -19.62
N ALA A 63 16.97 7.08 -18.64
CA ALA A 63 18.35 7.11 -18.16
C ALA A 63 19.34 6.59 -19.21
N ALA A 64 18.90 5.74 -20.14
CA ALA A 64 19.72 5.29 -21.27
C ALA A 64 20.20 6.44 -22.18
N TYR A 65 19.52 7.59 -22.16
CA TYR A 65 19.92 8.81 -22.87
C TYR A 65 20.46 9.92 -21.93
N ASP A 66 20.62 9.61 -20.64
CA ASP A 66 21.19 10.53 -19.65
C ASP A 66 22.67 10.24 -19.43
N SER A 67 23.50 11.28 -19.31
CA SER A 67 24.95 11.10 -19.11
C SER A 67 25.34 10.79 -17.66
N VAL A 68 24.44 11.01 -16.69
CA VAL A 68 24.73 10.87 -15.26
C VAL A 68 23.89 9.77 -14.63
N ALA A 69 22.58 9.81 -14.83
CA ALA A 69 21.65 8.90 -14.17
C ALA A 69 21.89 7.46 -14.61
N VAL A 70 21.88 6.50 -13.70
CA VAL A 70 22.10 5.07 -14.00
C VAL A 70 20.77 4.34 -13.91
N GLY A 71 20.45 3.47 -14.87
CA GLY A 71 19.25 2.63 -14.81
C GLY A 71 19.31 1.62 -13.66
N TYR A 72 18.16 1.10 -13.25
CA TYR A 72 18.08 0.09 -12.21
C TYR A 72 18.47 -1.30 -12.72
N VAL A 73 17.99 -1.68 -13.92
CA VAL A 73 18.22 -2.98 -14.56
C VAL A 73 19.03 -2.85 -15.84
N TYR A 74 18.77 -1.82 -16.65
CA TYR A 74 19.44 -1.58 -17.92
C TYR A 74 20.42 -0.40 -17.82
N HIS A 75 21.69 -0.61 -18.12
CA HIS A 75 22.77 0.34 -17.83
C HIS A 75 23.38 1.01 -19.07
N ASP A 76 23.19 0.44 -20.27
CA ASP A 76 23.79 0.98 -21.50
C ASP A 76 23.34 2.41 -21.80
N LYS A 77 24.24 3.16 -22.45
CA LYS A 77 24.03 4.54 -22.89
C LYS A 77 23.93 4.63 -24.41
N HIS A 78 22.97 5.41 -24.89
CA HIS A 78 22.71 5.59 -26.31
C HIS A 78 22.73 7.08 -26.70
N PRO A 79 23.46 7.46 -27.76
CA PRO A 79 23.37 8.81 -28.31
C PRO A 79 22.12 8.94 -29.18
N ALA A 80 21.57 10.16 -29.26
CA ALA A 80 20.52 10.50 -30.21
C ALA A 80 20.72 11.94 -30.70
N PRO A 81 20.42 12.25 -31.98
CA PRO A 81 20.41 13.63 -32.47
C PRO A 81 19.39 14.51 -31.74
N ASP A 82 18.23 13.94 -31.40
CA ASP A 82 17.20 14.57 -30.58
C ASP A 82 16.91 13.65 -29.37
N ILE A 83 17.52 13.99 -28.24
CA ILE A 83 17.39 13.23 -26.99
C ILE A 83 15.96 13.26 -26.46
N GLU A 84 15.21 14.35 -26.66
CA GLU A 84 13.86 14.46 -26.12
C GLU A 84 12.88 13.57 -26.89
N ALA A 85 12.97 13.60 -28.22
CA ALA A 85 12.18 12.71 -29.08
C ALA A 85 12.54 11.24 -28.83
N ALA A 86 13.84 10.93 -28.71
CA ALA A 86 14.32 9.57 -28.44
C ALA A 86 13.81 9.05 -27.08
N ARG A 87 13.90 9.86 -26.01
CA ARG A 87 13.34 9.51 -24.69
C ARG A 87 11.84 9.27 -24.77
N LYS A 88 11.10 10.12 -25.50
CA LYS A 88 9.64 9.98 -25.65
C LYS A 88 9.25 8.64 -26.27
N GLU A 89 9.94 8.25 -27.33
CA GLU A 89 9.69 6.98 -28.03
C GLU A 89 10.15 5.77 -27.20
N ALA A 90 11.38 5.79 -26.68
CA ALA A 90 11.91 4.69 -25.88
C ALA A 90 11.08 4.41 -24.63
N VAL A 91 10.70 5.46 -23.88
CA VAL A 91 9.80 5.34 -22.71
C VAL A 91 8.46 4.73 -23.12
N SER A 92 7.91 5.12 -24.28
CA SER A 92 6.62 4.60 -24.73
C SER A 92 6.65 3.12 -25.06
N TYR A 93 7.68 2.66 -25.79
CA TYR A 93 7.85 1.23 -26.07
C TYR A 93 8.11 0.45 -24.78
N ALA A 94 8.94 0.97 -23.88
CA ALA A 94 9.23 0.31 -22.61
C ALA A 94 7.97 0.12 -21.73
N ALA A 95 7.21 1.21 -21.55
CA ALA A 95 5.93 1.23 -20.85
C ALA A 95 4.92 0.27 -21.48
N TYR A 96 4.68 0.40 -22.79
CA TYR A 96 3.70 -0.38 -23.53
C TYR A 96 3.94 -1.89 -23.39
N ARG A 97 5.18 -2.34 -23.63
CA ARG A 97 5.54 -3.77 -23.55
C ARG A 97 5.32 -4.31 -22.15
N LEU A 98 5.74 -3.58 -21.13
CA LEU A 98 5.64 -4.04 -19.76
C LEU A 98 4.19 -4.06 -19.27
N LEU A 99 3.38 -3.06 -19.61
CA LEU A 99 1.95 -3.04 -19.25
C LEU A 99 1.17 -4.17 -19.95
N LYS A 100 1.46 -4.45 -21.23
CA LYS A 100 0.86 -5.59 -21.94
C LYS A 100 1.17 -6.92 -21.23
N GLU A 101 2.41 -7.10 -20.75
CA GLU A 101 2.78 -8.29 -19.97
C GLU A 101 2.05 -8.35 -18.61
N ARG A 102 2.07 -7.25 -17.84
CA ARG A 102 1.54 -7.21 -16.47
C ARG A 102 0.03 -7.45 -16.42
N TYR A 103 -0.71 -7.01 -17.44
CA TYR A 103 -2.16 -7.15 -17.52
C TYR A 103 -2.64 -8.31 -18.39
N ALA A 104 -1.74 -9.13 -18.95
CA ALA A 104 -2.11 -10.25 -19.81
C ALA A 104 -3.05 -11.27 -19.14
N LEU A 105 -2.89 -11.48 -17.82
CA LEU A 105 -3.69 -12.41 -17.01
C LEU A 105 -4.71 -11.69 -16.09
N SER A 106 -4.87 -10.37 -16.26
CA SER A 106 -5.78 -9.57 -15.42
C SER A 106 -7.26 -9.88 -15.71
N LYS A 107 -8.15 -9.56 -14.77
CA LYS A 107 -9.61 -9.68 -15.01
C LYS A 107 -10.08 -8.66 -16.04
N SER A 108 -9.39 -7.52 -16.13
CA SER A 108 -9.68 -6.43 -17.07
C SER A 108 -8.93 -6.52 -18.40
N ALA A 109 -8.18 -7.60 -18.67
CA ALA A 109 -7.22 -7.71 -19.78
C ALA A 109 -7.77 -7.23 -21.12
N VAL A 110 -8.98 -7.66 -21.51
CA VAL A 110 -9.58 -7.27 -22.79
C VAL A 110 -9.68 -5.75 -22.96
N LYS A 111 -10.12 -5.03 -21.91
CA LYS A 111 -10.29 -3.57 -21.96
C LYS A 111 -8.94 -2.87 -21.86
N THR A 112 -8.11 -3.29 -20.91
CA THR A 112 -6.80 -2.70 -20.65
C THR A 112 -5.89 -2.83 -21.87
N LEU A 113 -5.74 -4.03 -22.43
CA LEU A 113 -4.84 -4.26 -23.57
C LEU A 113 -5.28 -3.48 -24.82
N ALA A 114 -6.58 -3.27 -25.02
CA ALA A 114 -7.11 -2.45 -26.12
C ALA A 114 -6.82 -0.95 -25.91
N ALA A 115 -6.93 -0.45 -24.68
CA ALA A 115 -6.59 0.93 -24.35
C ALA A 115 -5.09 1.21 -24.58
N LEU A 116 -4.21 0.28 -24.17
CA LEU A 116 -2.77 0.38 -24.40
C LEU A 116 -2.42 0.39 -25.91
N ASP A 117 -3.08 -0.44 -26.71
CA ASP A 117 -2.90 -0.46 -28.16
C ASP A 117 -3.35 0.86 -28.80
N ALA A 118 -4.50 1.39 -28.37
CA ALA A 118 -5.00 2.68 -28.82
C ALA A 118 -4.06 3.83 -28.44
N ARG A 119 -3.43 3.77 -27.26
CA ARG A 119 -2.44 4.75 -26.82
C ARG A 119 -1.21 4.78 -27.72
N MET A 120 -0.66 3.62 -28.10
CA MET A 120 0.46 3.55 -29.05
C MET A 120 0.11 4.18 -30.41
N VAL A 121 -1.07 3.85 -30.93
CA VAL A 121 -1.55 4.42 -32.20
C VAL A 121 -1.73 5.93 -32.10
N ALA A 122 -2.30 6.43 -31.00
CA ALA A 122 -2.49 7.87 -30.78
C ALA A 122 -1.16 8.64 -30.67
N LEU A 123 -0.09 7.99 -30.19
CA LEU A 123 1.25 8.54 -30.14
C LEU A 123 1.99 8.48 -31.49
N GLY A 124 1.42 7.81 -32.50
CA GLY A 124 2.01 7.63 -33.83
C GLY A 124 3.05 6.51 -33.92
N TYR A 125 3.09 5.61 -32.93
CA TYR A 125 4.05 4.51 -32.89
C TYR A 125 3.46 3.20 -33.42
N ASP A 126 4.29 2.40 -34.08
CA ASP A 126 3.92 1.05 -34.50
C ASP A 126 3.96 0.09 -33.31
N LYS A 127 2.78 -0.31 -32.84
CA LYS A 127 2.62 -1.26 -31.73
C LYS A 127 3.24 -2.64 -32.03
N ASP A 128 3.40 -3.00 -33.30
CA ASP A 128 3.91 -4.29 -33.75
C ASP A 128 5.43 -4.29 -33.98
N ASN A 129 6.10 -3.14 -33.80
CA ASN A 129 7.57 -3.06 -33.84
C ASN A 129 8.20 -3.73 -32.61
N LEU A 130 8.73 -4.94 -32.82
CA LEU A 130 9.42 -5.76 -31.81
C LEU A 130 10.95 -5.70 -31.91
N SER A 131 11.51 -4.82 -32.76
CA SER A 131 12.95 -4.70 -32.92
C SER A 131 13.61 -4.37 -31.57
N GLN A 132 14.73 -5.02 -31.27
CA GLN A 132 15.61 -4.67 -30.14
C GLN A 132 16.92 -4.05 -30.64
N ASP A 133 16.94 -3.52 -31.87
CA ASP A 133 18.07 -2.77 -32.41
C ASP A 133 18.22 -1.43 -31.66
N VAL A 134 19.19 -1.39 -30.76
CA VAL A 134 19.46 -0.24 -29.89
C VAL A 134 19.99 0.99 -30.63
N SER A 135 20.22 0.91 -31.95
CA SER A 135 20.44 2.11 -32.77
C SER A 135 19.17 2.95 -32.97
N THR A 136 18.00 2.42 -32.59
CA THR A 136 16.70 3.10 -32.66
C THR A 136 16.09 3.30 -31.27
N PRO A 137 15.35 4.40 -31.02
CA PRO A 137 14.70 4.60 -29.73
C PRO A 137 13.65 3.54 -29.38
N ALA A 138 12.86 3.08 -30.36
CA ALA A 138 11.96 1.94 -30.19
C ALA A 138 12.72 0.67 -29.76
N GLY A 139 13.88 0.40 -30.36
CA GLY A 139 14.71 -0.74 -30.01
C GLY A 139 15.29 -0.65 -28.61
N VAL A 140 15.74 0.53 -28.18
CA VAL A 140 16.14 0.77 -26.79
C VAL A 140 14.96 0.50 -25.83
N GLY A 141 13.78 1.04 -26.11
CA GLY A 141 12.58 0.82 -25.28
C GLY A 141 12.18 -0.66 -25.17
N ASN A 142 12.17 -1.38 -26.30
CA ASN A 142 11.89 -2.82 -26.33
C ASN A 142 12.97 -3.63 -25.59
N LYS A 143 14.25 -3.24 -25.70
CA LYS A 143 15.37 -3.90 -25.00
C LYS A 143 15.26 -3.71 -23.49
N VAL A 144 14.96 -2.50 -23.03
CA VAL A 144 14.70 -2.18 -21.62
C VAL A 144 13.53 -3.01 -21.09
N ALA A 145 12.39 -3.05 -21.81
CA ALA A 145 11.26 -3.86 -21.37
C ALA A 145 11.60 -5.34 -21.22
N ALA A 146 12.38 -5.91 -22.15
CA ALA A 146 12.82 -7.29 -22.08
C ALA A 146 13.75 -7.56 -20.88
N ALA A 147 14.69 -6.65 -20.61
CA ALA A 147 15.58 -6.75 -19.45
C ALA A 147 14.80 -6.67 -18.13
N VAL A 148 13.90 -5.70 -17.99
CA VAL A 148 13.03 -5.53 -16.81
C VAL A 148 12.10 -6.73 -16.62
N SER A 149 11.47 -7.22 -17.69
CA SER A 149 10.63 -8.42 -17.65
C SER A 149 11.39 -9.62 -17.12
N SER A 150 12.56 -9.91 -17.68
CA SER A 150 13.40 -11.04 -17.29
C SER A 150 13.83 -10.94 -15.82
N TYR A 151 14.27 -9.75 -15.39
CA TYR A 151 14.72 -9.54 -14.01
C TYR A 151 13.62 -9.81 -12.98
N PHE A 152 12.39 -9.36 -13.23
CA PHE A 152 11.27 -9.48 -12.30
C PHE A 152 10.47 -10.78 -12.43
N LEU A 153 10.72 -11.62 -13.44
CA LEU A 153 9.96 -12.85 -13.67
C LEU A 153 9.99 -13.82 -12.48
N GLN A 154 11.11 -13.86 -11.75
CA GLN A 154 11.37 -14.75 -10.62
C GLN A 154 11.56 -13.99 -9.30
N ASP A 155 10.91 -12.84 -9.14
CA ASP A 155 11.02 -12.00 -7.94
C ASP A 155 10.16 -12.47 -6.75
N GLY A 156 9.53 -13.64 -6.85
CA GLY A 156 8.66 -14.22 -5.82
C GLY A 156 7.17 -13.85 -5.93
N ALA A 157 6.77 -12.96 -6.85
CA ALA A 157 5.37 -12.50 -6.94
C ALA A 157 4.44 -13.51 -7.65
N LEU A 158 5.00 -14.50 -8.35
CA LEU A 158 4.27 -15.54 -9.08
C LEU A 158 3.42 -14.98 -10.23
N GLN A 159 3.94 -14.03 -11.00
CA GLN A 159 3.19 -13.36 -12.08
C GLN A 159 2.63 -14.34 -13.13
N THR A 160 3.34 -15.42 -13.47
CA THR A 160 2.89 -16.45 -14.43
C THR A 160 1.75 -17.31 -13.91
N ARG A 161 1.48 -17.27 -12.60
CA ARG A 161 0.32 -17.90 -11.93
C ARG A 161 -0.79 -16.88 -11.66
N ALA A 162 -0.80 -15.75 -12.37
CA ALA A 162 -1.70 -14.64 -12.11
C ALA A 162 -1.66 -14.18 -10.64
N TYR A 163 -0.47 -14.20 -10.02
CA TYR A 163 -0.22 -13.82 -8.63
C TYR A 163 -0.96 -14.67 -7.59
N ALA A 164 -1.48 -15.84 -7.97
CA ALA A 164 -2.06 -16.79 -7.03
C ALA A 164 -0.96 -17.45 -6.18
N ASP A 165 -1.19 -17.50 -4.86
CA ASP A 165 -0.32 -18.21 -3.92
C ASP A 165 -0.25 -19.73 -4.25
N TYR A 166 0.73 -20.40 -3.66
CA TYR A 166 0.80 -21.85 -3.72
C TYR A 166 -0.36 -22.50 -2.96
N PRO A 167 -0.75 -23.73 -3.31
CA PRO A 167 -1.56 -24.57 -2.45
C PRO A 167 -0.90 -24.79 -1.07
N PRO A 168 -1.67 -24.97 0.03
CA PRO A 168 -1.10 -25.17 1.36
C PRO A 168 -0.12 -26.34 1.49
N ASP A 169 -0.38 -27.44 0.78
CA ASP A 169 0.48 -28.63 0.70
C ASP A 169 1.80 -28.38 -0.05
N GLN A 170 1.93 -27.22 -0.70
CA GLN A 170 3.12 -26.76 -1.42
C GLN A 170 3.74 -25.51 -0.76
N GLY A 171 3.44 -25.25 0.53
CA GLY A 171 3.97 -24.11 1.28
C GLY A 171 3.12 -22.84 1.22
N GLY A 172 1.95 -22.89 0.59
CA GLY A 172 0.96 -21.81 0.58
C GLY A 172 0.32 -21.54 1.93
N TYR A 173 -0.46 -20.45 2.01
CA TYR A 173 -1.20 -20.12 3.22
C TYR A 173 -2.46 -20.99 3.41
N ALA A 174 -2.64 -21.48 4.65
CA ALA A 174 -3.90 -22.02 5.14
C ALA A 174 -4.27 -21.34 6.46
N SER A 175 -5.53 -20.93 6.58
CA SER A 175 -6.09 -20.43 7.82
C SER A 175 -6.21 -21.54 8.86
N VAL A 176 -5.85 -21.24 10.10
CA VAL A 176 -6.14 -22.12 11.26
C VAL A 176 -7.61 -22.03 11.66
N ASN A 177 -8.25 -20.90 11.39
CA ASN A 177 -9.64 -20.64 11.73
C ASN A 177 -10.58 -21.03 10.57
N ARG A 178 -11.73 -21.60 10.93
CA ARG A 178 -12.84 -21.79 9.99
C ARG A 178 -13.46 -20.44 9.62
N PRO A 179 -13.94 -20.26 8.38
CA PRO A 179 -14.53 -18.98 7.99
C PRO A 179 -15.72 -18.53 8.87
N LEU A 180 -15.76 -17.25 9.23
CA LEU A 180 -16.88 -16.62 9.95
C LEU A 180 -17.99 -16.24 8.98
N ILE A 181 -19.22 -16.72 9.22
CA ILE A 181 -20.39 -16.36 8.42
C ILE A 181 -20.93 -15.02 8.93
N THR A 182 -20.85 -13.96 8.13
CA THR A 182 -21.18 -12.60 8.59
C THR A 182 -22.65 -12.42 8.97
N GLY A 183 -23.54 -13.23 8.39
CA GLY A 183 -24.97 -13.28 8.70
C GLY A 183 -25.36 -14.26 9.80
N SER A 184 -24.40 -14.81 10.56
CA SER A 184 -24.65 -15.68 11.71
C SER A 184 -24.16 -15.02 12.99
N GLU A 185 -24.90 -15.25 14.08
CA GLU A 185 -24.52 -14.90 15.46
C GLU A 185 -23.46 -15.85 16.04
N THR A 186 -23.19 -16.99 15.38
CA THR A 186 -22.22 -17.97 15.87
C THR A 186 -20.81 -17.68 15.36
N SER A 187 -19.83 -17.65 16.27
CA SER A 187 -18.40 -17.57 15.93
C SER A 187 -17.69 -18.88 16.30
N LEU A 188 -17.16 -19.58 15.30
CA LEU A 188 -16.40 -20.83 15.47
C LEU A 188 -14.89 -20.58 15.27
N VAL A 189 -14.36 -19.55 15.94
CA VAL A 189 -12.93 -19.25 15.93
C VAL A 189 -12.17 -20.26 16.80
N PHE A 190 -11.09 -20.82 16.26
CA PHE A 190 -10.24 -21.77 16.99
C PHE A 190 -9.15 -21.04 17.79
N ASP A 191 -8.51 -20.04 17.16
CA ASP A 191 -7.54 -19.16 17.79
C ASP A 191 -7.86 -17.70 17.42
N VAL A 192 -8.41 -16.93 18.37
CA VAL A 192 -8.80 -15.53 18.16
C VAL A 192 -7.61 -14.60 17.89
N ASN A 193 -6.39 -15.03 18.21
CA ASN A 193 -5.18 -14.26 17.93
C ASN A 193 -4.71 -14.40 16.47
N ARG A 194 -5.40 -15.24 15.68
CA ARG A 194 -5.07 -15.57 14.29
C ARG A 194 -6.20 -15.15 13.36
N TRP A 195 -5.88 -14.73 12.14
CA TRP A 195 -6.88 -14.24 11.21
C TRP A 195 -7.95 -15.29 10.84
N GLN A 196 -9.21 -14.89 10.90
CA GLN A 196 -10.35 -15.66 10.41
C GLN A 196 -10.88 -15.12 9.06
N PRO A 197 -10.89 -15.94 7.99
CA PRO A 197 -11.56 -15.59 6.74
C PRO A 197 -13.07 -15.37 6.94
N LEU A 198 -13.70 -14.52 6.14
CA LEU A 198 -15.15 -14.35 6.16
C LEU A 198 -15.86 -15.16 5.08
N VAL A 199 -17.12 -15.52 5.34
CA VAL A 199 -18.11 -15.91 4.33
C VAL A 199 -19.10 -14.76 4.15
N ILE A 200 -19.09 -14.14 2.97
CA ILE A 200 -19.90 -12.96 2.65
C ILE A 200 -20.87 -13.31 1.52
N THR A 201 -22.17 -13.16 1.79
CA THR A 201 -23.22 -13.35 0.78
C THR A 201 -23.11 -12.28 -0.30
N ASN A 202 -23.15 -12.68 -1.57
CA ASN A 202 -23.02 -11.79 -2.73
C ASN A 202 -21.75 -10.93 -2.68
N GLN A 203 -20.63 -11.51 -2.24
CA GLN A 203 -19.37 -10.80 -2.12
C GLN A 203 -18.96 -10.16 -3.45
N VAL A 204 -18.59 -8.89 -3.36
CA VAL A 204 -17.93 -8.16 -4.46
C VAL A 204 -16.62 -7.61 -3.94
N SER A 205 -15.68 -7.43 -4.85
CA SER A 205 -14.49 -6.63 -4.60
C SER A 205 -14.88 -5.16 -4.38
N GLN A 206 -13.91 -4.39 -3.92
CA GLN A 206 -14.08 -2.97 -3.63
C GLN A 206 -14.60 -2.15 -4.84
N ASN A 207 -14.26 -2.55 -6.07
CA ASN A 207 -14.77 -1.97 -7.32
C ASN A 207 -15.93 -2.72 -7.97
N GLY A 208 -16.61 -3.57 -7.21
CA GLY A 208 -17.87 -4.18 -7.64
C GLY A 208 -17.70 -5.42 -8.53
N ILE A 209 -16.48 -5.92 -8.75
CA ILE A 209 -16.26 -7.19 -9.45
C ILE A 209 -16.70 -8.34 -8.52
N PRO A 210 -17.60 -9.25 -8.95
CA PRO A 210 -18.04 -10.39 -8.14
C PRO A 210 -16.89 -11.30 -7.69
N LEU A 211 -16.96 -11.78 -6.45
CA LEU A 211 -15.97 -12.69 -5.85
C LEU A 211 -16.63 -13.97 -5.34
N GLU A 212 -15.79 -14.98 -5.06
CA GLU A 212 -16.21 -16.13 -4.25
C GLU A 212 -16.63 -15.68 -2.85
N ALA A 213 -17.60 -16.39 -2.26
CA ALA A 213 -18.15 -16.02 -0.96
C ALA A 213 -17.17 -16.20 0.20
N ILE A 214 -16.21 -17.13 0.08
CA ILE A 214 -15.21 -17.39 1.12
C ILE A 214 -13.95 -16.59 0.80
N GLN A 215 -13.51 -15.77 1.75
CA GLN A 215 -12.27 -15.03 1.61
C GLN A 215 -11.05 -15.96 1.56
N LYS A 216 -10.08 -15.58 0.72
CA LYS A 216 -8.76 -16.17 0.63
C LYS A 216 -7.72 -15.08 0.86
N PHE A 217 -6.60 -15.41 1.50
CA PHE A 217 -5.55 -14.43 1.78
C PHE A 217 -4.94 -13.91 0.47
N LEU A 218 -5.28 -12.68 0.14
CA LEU A 218 -4.74 -11.95 -0.99
C LEU A 218 -3.25 -11.59 -0.77
N GLY A 219 -2.36 -12.12 -1.61
CA GLY A 219 -0.92 -11.81 -1.59
C GLY A 219 -0.13 -12.53 -0.50
N ALA A 220 -0.56 -13.70 -0.02
CA ALA A 220 0.13 -14.44 1.03
C ALA A 220 1.62 -14.77 0.72
N GLN A 221 2.00 -14.85 -0.54
CA GLN A 221 3.37 -15.07 -0.99
C GLN A 221 4.30 -13.86 -0.83
N TRP A 222 3.80 -12.67 -0.49
CA TRP A 222 4.63 -11.45 -0.45
C TRP A 222 5.74 -11.45 0.61
N LEU A 223 5.73 -12.41 1.55
CA LEU A 223 6.90 -12.68 2.40
C LEU A 223 8.15 -13.05 1.58
N GLY A 224 7.98 -13.65 0.41
CA GLY A 224 9.05 -14.06 -0.51
C GLY A 224 9.32 -13.09 -1.66
N VAL A 225 8.60 -11.97 -1.76
CA VAL A 225 8.77 -11.02 -2.86
C VAL A 225 10.00 -10.14 -2.62
N ARG A 226 10.84 -10.01 -3.65
CA ARG A 226 12.07 -9.21 -3.61
C ARG A 226 11.76 -7.71 -3.53
N PRO A 227 12.27 -6.98 -2.52
CA PRO A 227 12.12 -5.53 -2.39
C PRO A 227 13.13 -4.76 -3.25
N PHE A 228 12.95 -3.45 -3.34
CA PHE A 228 13.91 -2.49 -3.87
C PHE A 228 15.05 -2.23 -2.87
N ALA A 229 14.76 -1.57 -1.73
CA ALA A 229 15.79 -1.12 -0.80
C ALA A 229 15.88 -1.97 0.48
N LEU A 230 14.83 -2.70 0.85
CA LEU A 230 14.84 -3.52 2.08
C LEU A 230 15.85 -4.68 2.00
N THR A 231 16.37 -5.05 3.17
CA THR A 231 17.37 -6.11 3.32
C THR A 231 17.05 -6.94 4.56
N ARG A 232 17.29 -8.25 4.53
CA ARG A 232 17.20 -9.13 5.70
C ARG A 232 18.22 -10.25 5.59
N LEU A 233 18.71 -10.73 6.72
CA LEU A 233 19.67 -11.86 6.76
C LEU A 233 18.95 -13.20 6.82
N ASP A 234 17.81 -13.27 7.49
CA ASP A 234 16.99 -14.47 7.61
C ASP A 234 15.77 -14.37 6.69
N SER A 235 15.72 -15.20 5.65
CA SER A 235 14.62 -15.24 4.69
C SER A 235 13.30 -15.71 5.29
N ALA A 236 13.32 -16.35 6.46
CA ALA A 236 12.12 -16.76 7.19
C ALA A 236 11.50 -15.63 8.02
N LYS A 237 12.19 -14.48 8.17
CA LYS A 237 11.72 -13.33 8.95
C LYS A 237 11.06 -12.25 8.08
N PRO A 238 10.16 -11.43 8.63
CA PRO A 238 9.65 -10.24 7.94
C PRO A 238 10.78 -9.30 7.50
N TRP A 239 10.54 -8.48 6.47
CA TRP A 239 11.53 -7.50 6.00
C TRP A 239 11.80 -6.40 7.03
N ILE A 240 10.77 -6.01 7.77
CA ILE A 240 10.84 -5.13 8.93
C ILE A 240 10.04 -5.83 10.02
N ASP A 241 10.66 -6.12 11.17
CA ASP A 241 10.01 -6.83 12.26
C ASP A 241 9.89 -5.95 13.52
N PRO A 242 8.73 -5.32 13.76
CA PRO A 242 8.45 -4.57 14.98
C PRO A 242 8.12 -5.45 16.19
N GLY A 243 8.10 -6.77 16.04
CA GLY A 243 7.62 -7.73 17.03
C GLY A 243 6.16 -8.16 16.81
N PRO A 244 5.69 -9.16 17.58
CA PRO A 244 4.34 -9.71 17.43
C PRO A 244 3.25 -8.72 17.82
N PRO A 245 2.02 -8.88 17.28
CA PRO A 245 0.86 -8.15 17.78
C PRO A 245 0.51 -8.59 19.20
N ASP A 246 -0.26 -7.77 19.89
CA ASP A 246 -0.85 -8.14 21.18
C ASP A 246 -1.79 -9.34 21.02
N LYS A 247 -1.88 -10.15 22.08
CA LYS A 247 -2.67 -11.37 22.10
C LYS A 247 -3.60 -11.43 23.31
N LEU A 248 -4.83 -11.84 23.10
CA LEU A 248 -5.74 -12.25 24.16
C LEU A 248 -5.15 -13.46 24.90
N ASP A 249 -5.14 -13.41 26.23
CA ASP A 249 -4.50 -14.36 27.14
C ASP A 249 -2.99 -14.54 26.90
N GLY A 250 -2.33 -13.52 26.37
CA GLY A 250 -0.91 -13.55 26.06
C GLY A 250 -0.18 -12.24 26.37
N ALA A 251 0.98 -12.09 25.76
CA ALA A 251 1.71 -10.83 25.81
C ALA A 251 0.86 -9.70 25.21
N GLY A 252 0.70 -8.62 25.97
CA GLY A 252 -0.13 -7.47 25.56
C GLY A 252 -1.64 -7.65 25.76
N ASP A 253 -2.12 -8.63 26.53
CA ASP A 253 -3.56 -8.88 26.73
C ASP A 253 -4.37 -7.61 27.12
N ALA A 254 -3.85 -6.80 28.04
CA ALA A 254 -4.51 -5.55 28.44
C ALA A 254 -4.65 -4.57 27.24
N ASP A 255 -3.63 -4.47 26.40
CA ASP A 255 -3.64 -3.62 25.20
C ASP A 255 -4.54 -4.21 24.12
N TYR A 256 -4.59 -5.53 23.97
CA TYR A 256 -5.53 -6.21 23.07
C TYR A 256 -6.97 -5.84 23.43
N ARG A 257 -7.33 -5.97 24.72
CA ARG A 257 -8.69 -5.65 25.21
C ARG A 257 -9.02 -4.17 25.07
N SER A 258 -8.07 -3.29 25.41
CA SER A 258 -8.24 -1.84 25.21
C SER A 258 -8.49 -1.50 23.74
N GLN A 259 -7.75 -2.11 22.81
CA GLN A 259 -7.91 -1.84 21.39
C GLN A 259 -9.24 -2.36 20.82
N VAL A 260 -9.76 -3.48 21.33
CA VAL A 260 -11.12 -3.95 21.00
C VAL A 260 -12.17 -2.91 21.41
N VAL A 261 -12.05 -2.39 22.65
CA VAL A 261 -12.93 -1.31 23.15
C VAL A 261 -12.80 -0.05 22.30
N ASP A 262 -11.58 0.32 21.89
CA ASP A 262 -11.34 1.52 21.09
C ASP A 262 -11.98 1.42 19.69
N VAL A 263 -12.04 0.23 19.08
CA VAL A 263 -12.75 0.03 17.81
C VAL A 263 -14.26 0.16 17.98
N ILE A 264 -14.83 -0.40 19.07
CA ILE A 264 -16.25 -0.23 19.38
C ILE A 264 -16.56 1.26 19.58
N ARG A 265 -15.71 1.97 20.33
CA ARG A 265 -15.82 3.43 20.51
C ARG A 265 -15.72 4.17 19.19
N ALA A 266 -14.79 3.80 18.30
CA ALA A 266 -14.68 4.44 16.99
C ALA A 266 -15.95 4.24 16.14
N SER A 267 -16.60 3.08 16.25
CA SER A 267 -17.88 2.79 15.60
C SER A 267 -19.03 3.63 16.16
N ASP A 268 -19.02 3.93 17.46
CA ASP A 268 -19.97 4.83 18.13
C ASP A 268 -19.82 6.31 17.66
N LEU A 269 -18.60 6.74 17.35
CA LEU A 269 -18.32 8.10 16.87
C LEU A 269 -18.79 8.38 15.43
N MET A 270 -19.40 7.40 14.75
CA MET A 270 -19.84 7.51 13.36
C MET A 270 -21.23 8.12 13.20
N THR A 271 -21.99 8.28 14.29
CA THR A 271 -23.33 8.86 14.21
C THR A 271 -23.31 10.32 13.77
N PRO A 272 -24.10 10.73 12.76
CA PRO A 272 -24.29 12.14 12.44
C PRO A 272 -25.25 12.86 13.41
N ASP A 273 -25.91 12.11 14.30
CA ASP A 273 -27.08 12.58 15.05
C ASP A 273 -26.72 13.16 16.44
N ASP A 274 -25.45 13.10 16.86
CA ASP A 274 -25.01 13.55 18.20
C ASP A 274 -24.81 15.07 18.34
N GLY A 275 -24.85 15.81 17.22
CA GLY A 275 -24.65 17.27 17.19
C GLY A 275 -23.22 17.73 17.50
N VAL A 276 -22.24 16.83 17.65
CA VAL A 276 -20.85 17.17 17.97
C VAL A 276 -20.17 17.76 16.74
N ILE A 277 -19.57 18.93 16.90
CA ILE A 277 -18.78 19.62 15.87
C ILE A 277 -17.30 19.53 16.23
N THR A 278 -16.47 19.19 15.23
CA THR A 278 -15.01 19.11 15.34
C THR A 278 -14.38 20.05 14.32
N ASP A 279 -13.36 20.82 14.73
CA ASP A 279 -12.50 21.54 13.79
C ASP A 279 -11.51 20.56 13.16
N ILE A 280 -11.64 20.36 11.84
CA ILE A 280 -10.78 19.44 11.07
C ILE A 280 -9.73 20.20 10.23
N SER A 281 -9.53 21.49 10.48
CA SER A 281 -8.51 22.29 9.79
C SER A 281 -7.10 21.81 10.12
N PRO A 282 -6.09 22.11 9.28
CA PRO A 282 -4.70 21.86 9.65
C PRO A 282 -4.26 22.60 10.91
N GLY A 283 -5.00 23.64 11.32
CA GLY A 283 -4.83 24.38 12.57
C GLY A 283 -5.11 23.56 13.83
N ALA A 284 -6.00 22.57 13.75
CA ALA A 284 -6.49 21.81 14.90
C ALA A 284 -6.30 20.28 14.77
N PHE A 285 -6.08 19.76 13.56
CA PHE A 285 -5.97 18.33 13.28
C PHE A 285 -4.68 17.97 12.53
N GLY A 286 -4.06 16.86 12.89
CA GLY A 286 -2.79 16.38 12.32
C GLY A 286 -1.59 16.84 13.13
N ASN A 287 -0.40 16.86 12.51
CA ASN A 287 0.88 17.10 13.18
C ASN A 287 1.23 16.05 14.25
N ASN A 288 0.92 14.78 13.98
CA ASN A 288 1.23 13.70 14.92
C ASN A 288 2.72 13.36 14.89
N SER A 289 3.22 12.87 16.03
CA SER A 289 4.47 12.13 16.07
C SER A 289 4.35 10.85 15.23
N LEU A 290 5.49 10.30 14.78
CA LEU A 290 5.46 9.10 13.94
C LEU A 290 4.91 7.89 14.72
N GLY A 291 3.77 7.36 14.24
CA GLY A 291 3.12 6.19 14.83
C GLY A 291 2.36 6.49 16.11
N THR A 292 1.72 7.66 16.16
CA THR A 292 0.81 8.13 17.21
C THR A 292 -0.34 8.94 16.59
N ASN A 293 -1.32 9.33 17.41
CA ASN A 293 -2.38 10.29 17.08
C ASN A 293 -2.42 11.41 18.14
N ASP A 294 -1.26 11.97 18.48
CA ASP A 294 -1.03 12.95 19.56
C ASP A 294 -0.98 14.41 19.09
N GLY A 295 -1.10 14.63 17.78
CA GLY A 295 -0.96 15.95 17.16
C GLY A 295 -2.11 16.89 17.50
N GLN A 296 -1.81 18.20 17.50
CA GLN A 296 -2.75 19.28 17.80
C GLN A 296 -2.88 20.28 16.64
N GLY A 297 -2.48 19.87 15.43
CA GLY A 297 -2.41 20.74 14.25
C GLY A 297 -1.15 21.62 14.19
N ARG A 298 -1.15 22.54 13.21
CA ARG A 298 -0.12 23.54 12.91
C ARG A 298 -0.78 24.90 12.87
N SER A 299 -0.33 25.84 13.69
CA SER A 299 -1.00 27.15 13.78
C SER A 299 -0.85 28.01 12.53
N ILE A 300 0.27 27.92 11.80
CA ILE A 300 0.62 28.82 10.68
C ILE A 300 0.87 28.03 9.39
N ASN A 301 0.33 28.51 8.27
CA ASN A 301 0.68 28.04 6.93
C ASN A 301 2.04 28.66 6.53
N PRO A 302 3.08 27.85 6.26
CA PRO A 302 4.42 28.37 5.97
C PRO A 302 4.52 29.09 4.61
N ALA A 303 3.62 28.81 3.67
CA ALA A 303 3.63 29.46 2.36
C ALA A 303 3.00 30.85 2.38
N THR A 304 2.03 31.09 3.27
CA THR A 304 1.30 32.38 3.35
C THR A 304 1.69 33.22 4.57
N GLY A 305 2.31 32.62 5.59
CA GLY A 305 2.59 33.25 6.89
C GLY A 305 1.34 33.54 7.73
N GLN A 306 0.15 33.08 7.31
CA GLN A 306 -1.11 33.31 7.99
C GLN A 306 -1.56 32.06 8.78
N PRO A 307 -2.39 32.23 9.84
CA PRO A 307 -3.00 31.10 10.51
C PRO A 307 -3.91 30.28 9.59
N TYR A 308 -3.98 28.96 9.79
CA TYR A 308 -5.01 28.15 9.14
C TYR A 308 -6.39 28.52 9.70
N ALA A 309 -7.35 28.75 8.81
CA ALA A 309 -8.72 29.05 9.22
C ALA A 309 -9.41 27.79 9.81
N PRO A 310 -10.23 27.92 10.86
CA PRO A 310 -11.03 26.82 11.38
C PRO A 310 -11.94 26.20 10.31
N ASN A 311 -12.10 24.87 10.35
CA ASN A 311 -12.94 24.10 9.45
C ASN A 311 -13.88 23.19 10.27
N PRO A 312 -14.96 23.76 10.85
CA PRO A 312 -15.89 23.02 11.71
C PRO A 312 -16.80 22.09 10.90
N VAL A 313 -16.79 20.80 11.23
CA VAL A 313 -17.61 19.76 10.59
C VAL A 313 -18.26 18.88 11.65
N LYS A 314 -19.45 18.34 11.37
CA LYS A 314 -20.06 17.31 12.23
C LYS A 314 -19.12 16.11 12.37
N ARG A 315 -18.87 15.67 13.60
CA ARG A 315 -17.97 14.54 13.87
C ARG A 315 -18.37 13.30 13.08
N GLY A 316 -19.65 12.92 13.08
CA GLY A 316 -20.15 11.78 12.31
C GLY A 316 -19.99 11.90 10.80
N ASP A 317 -20.08 13.11 10.23
CA ASP A 317 -19.78 13.33 8.82
C ASP A 317 -18.29 13.15 8.54
N PHE A 318 -17.43 13.75 9.37
CA PHE A 318 -15.98 13.64 9.23
C PHE A 318 -15.50 12.19 9.32
N THR A 319 -15.93 11.42 10.34
CA THR A 319 -15.45 10.05 10.56
C THR A 319 -15.88 9.10 9.43
N ARG A 320 -17.12 9.21 8.93
CA ARG A 320 -17.62 8.42 7.80
C ARG A 320 -16.97 8.82 6.48
N VAL A 321 -16.83 10.12 6.22
CA VAL A 321 -16.14 10.64 5.03
C VAL A 321 -14.69 10.16 5.00
N LEU A 322 -13.99 10.23 6.14
CA LEU A 322 -12.61 9.79 6.23
C LEU A 322 -12.49 8.29 5.96
N ALA A 323 -13.40 7.48 6.51
CA ALA A 323 -13.43 6.03 6.33
C ALA A 323 -13.68 5.60 4.88
N GLU A 324 -14.54 6.30 4.12
CA GLU A 324 -14.82 6.00 2.70
C GLU A 324 -13.78 6.60 1.75
N PHE A 325 -13.29 7.83 2.00
CA PHE A 325 -12.29 8.48 1.15
C PHE A 325 -11.00 7.65 1.07
N TRP A 326 -10.45 7.30 2.24
CA TRP A 326 -9.25 6.45 2.34
C TRP A 326 -9.55 4.96 2.28
N ALA A 327 -10.81 4.55 2.04
CA ALA A 327 -11.05 3.18 1.65
C ALA A 327 -10.46 2.89 0.28
N ASP A 328 -10.38 3.89 -0.61
CA ASP A 328 -10.07 3.69 -2.03
C ASP A 328 -11.18 2.86 -2.72
N GLY A 329 -12.42 3.40 -2.65
CA GLY A 329 -13.66 2.80 -3.15
C GLY A 329 -13.70 2.49 -4.67
N PRO A 330 -14.89 2.24 -5.25
CA PRO A 330 -15.02 1.42 -6.45
C PRO A 330 -14.43 1.96 -7.75
N THR A 331 -13.98 3.20 -7.77
CA THR A 331 -13.35 3.85 -8.92
C THR A 331 -11.91 4.26 -8.64
N SER A 332 -11.33 3.78 -7.54
CA SER A 332 -9.98 4.14 -7.10
C SER A 332 -8.90 3.19 -7.63
N GLU A 333 -7.68 3.66 -7.59
CA GLU A 333 -6.44 3.03 -8.03
C GLU A 333 -5.78 2.21 -6.90
N THR A 334 -6.52 1.86 -5.83
CA THR A 334 -6.01 1.28 -4.57
C THR A 334 -4.99 2.19 -3.86
N PRO A 335 -4.56 1.93 -2.61
CA PRO A 335 -3.65 2.82 -1.91
C PRO A 335 -2.38 3.22 -2.69
N PRO A 336 -1.63 2.29 -3.34
CA PRO A 336 -0.44 2.69 -4.09
C PRO A 336 -0.75 3.61 -5.30
N GLY A 337 -1.85 3.39 -6.01
CA GLY A 337 -2.24 4.25 -7.14
C GLY A 337 -2.78 5.61 -6.69
N HIS A 338 -3.49 5.69 -5.56
CA HIS A 338 -3.93 6.95 -4.97
C HIS A 338 -2.72 7.86 -4.66
N TRP A 339 -1.60 7.30 -4.18
CA TRP A 339 -0.40 8.12 -3.98
C TRP A 339 0.25 8.60 -5.30
N ASN A 340 0.04 7.90 -6.42
CA ASN A 340 0.41 8.42 -7.75
C ASN A 340 -0.50 9.58 -8.17
N THR A 341 -1.81 9.51 -7.93
CA THR A 341 -2.71 10.65 -8.22
C THR A 341 -2.38 11.88 -7.37
N ILE A 342 -1.94 11.69 -6.12
CA ILE A 342 -1.44 12.78 -5.26
C ILE A 342 -0.14 13.36 -5.83
N ALA A 343 0.82 12.53 -6.25
CA ALA A 343 2.06 13.01 -6.88
C ALA A 343 1.77 13.81 -8.15
N ASN A 344 0.85 13.32 -8.97
CA ASN A 344 0.34 13.98 -10.17
C ASN A 344 -0.28 15.34 -9.86
N TYR A 345 -1.13 15.42 -8.84
CA TYR A 345 -1.68 16.69 -8.36
C TYR A 345 -0.58 17.68 -7.95
N VAL A 346 0.41 17.24 -7.17
CA VAL A 346 1.54 18.09 -6.74
C VAL A 346 2.29 18.66 -7.94
N SER A 347 2.57 17.82 -8.95
CA SER A 347 3.25 18.21 -10.20
C SER A 347 2.46 19.24 -11.01
N ASP A 348 1.13 19.25 -10.88
CA ASP A 348 0.22 20.08 -11.66
C ASP A 348 -0.12 21.42 -10.97
N VAL A 349 0.35 21.65 -9.72
CA VAL A 349 0.07 22.90 -9.01
C VAL A 349 0.70 24.08 -9.77
N PRO A 350 -0.08 25.12 -10.13
CA PRO A 350 0.43 26.28 -10.85
C PRO A 350 1.58 26.96 -10.11
N GLY A 351 2.67 27.23 -10.83
CA GLY A 351 3.85 27.90 -10.27
C GLY A 351 4.74 27.00 -9.40
N PHE A 352 4.46 25.71 -9.30
CA PHE A 352 5.35 24.76 -8.62
C PHE A 352 6.64 24.56 -9.43
N GLU A 353 7.78 24.92 -8.83
CA GLU A 353 9.09 24.72 -9.45
C GLU A 353 9.58 23.28 -9.22
N LYS A 354 9.66 22.50 -10.30
CA LYS A 354 10.08 21.10 -10.29
C LYS A 354 11.59 20.96 -10.07
N ARG A 355 12.02 20.97 -8.81
CA ARG A 355 13.41 20.77 -8.37
C ARG A 355 13.53 19.47 -7.57
N ILE A 356 14.36 18.54 -8.02
CA ILE A 356 14.53 17.24 -7.34
C ILE A 356 15.19 17.46 -5.98
N GLY A 357 14.48 17.12 -4.90
CA GLY A 357 14.90 17.41 -3.53
C GLY A 357 14.64 18.84 -3.07
N GLY A 358 13.83 19.62 -3.81
CA GLY A 358 13.52 21.03 -3.53
C GLY A 358 14.69 22.00 -3.70
N THR A 359 15.81 21.54 -4.25
CA THR A 359 17.03 22.34 -4.48
C THR A 359 17.64 21.99 -5.85
N GLY A 360 18.67 22.72 -6.29
CA GLY A 360 19.29 22.49 -7.59
C GLY A 360 18.47 23.07 -8.74
N GLU A 361 18.71 22.63 -9.97
CA GLU A 361 18.06 23.16 -11.18
C GLU A 361 16.59 22.73 -11.32
N ILE A 362 15.81 23.54 -12.05
CA ILE A 362 14.45 23.13 -12.46
C ILE A 362 14.60 22.10 -13.57
N VAL A 363 14.03 20.92 -13.35
CA VAL A 363 14.04 19.84 -14.34
C VAL A 363 12.81 19.90 -15.25
N LYS A 364 12.90 19.27 -16.42
CA LYS A 364 11.77 19.15 -17.35
C LYS A 364 10.75 18.15 -16.82
N ASP A 365 9.50 18.29 -17.27
CA ASP A 365 8.37 17.45 -16.81
C ASP A 365 8.64 15.94 -16.97
N LEU A 366 9.24 15.51 -18.08
CA LEU A 366 9.57 14.10 -18.27
C LEU A 366 10.57 13.58 -17.23
N GLU A 367 11.63 14.36 -16.94
CA GLU A 367 12.62 13.98 -15.93
C GLU A 367 12.01 13.96 -14.53
N TRP A 368 11.19 14.96 -14.20
CA TRP A 368 10.44 15.00 -12.95
C TRP A 368 9.58 13.75 -12.78
N ASP A 369 8.75 13.44 -13.77
CA ASP A 369 7.78 12.35 -13.72
C ASP A 369 8.47 10.98 -13.63
N VAL A 370 9.48 10.68 -14.47
CA VAL A 370 10.18 9.38 -14.38
C VAL A 370 10.91 9.20 -13.04
N LYS A 371 11.49 10.27 -12.47
CA LYS A 371 12.19 10.21 -11.18
C LYS A 371 11.23 10.10 -10.00
N VAL A 372 10.12 10.85 -9.99
CA VAL A 372 9.16 10.76 -8.89
C VAL A 372 8.46 9.40 -8.87
N TYR A 373 8.03 8.89 -10.03
CA TYR A 373 7.41 7.58 -10.13
C TYR A 373 8.40 6.47 -9.76
N PHE A 374 9.66 6.55 -10.20
CA PHE A 374 10.69 5.58 -9.79
C PHE A 374 10.87 5.53 -8.28
N ALA A 375 11.11 6.67 -7.62
CA ALA A 375 11.35 6.70 -6.18
C ALA A 375 10.10 6.33 -5.37
N MET A 376 8.94 6.86 -5.74
CA MET A 376 7.69 6.65 -5.01
C MET A 376 7.16 5.24 -5.18
N ASN A 377 7.14 4.70 -6.41
CA ASN A 377 6.64 3.35 -6.64
C ASN A 377 7.62 2.30 -6.10
N ALA A 378 8.92 2.58 -6.05
CA ALA A 378 9.87 1.75 -5.31
C ALA A 378 9.55 1.71 -3.81
N ALA A 379 9.24 2.85 -3.21
CA ALA A 379 8.84 2.96 -1.80
C ALA A 379 7.50 2.26 -1.50
N LEU A 380 6.54 2.33 -2.43
CA LEU A 380 5.27 1.62 -2.33
C LEU A 380 5.47 0.10 -2.47
N HIS A 381 6.33 -0.35 -3.38
CA HIS A 381 6.69 -1.77 -3.51
C HIS A 381 7.37 -2.32 -2.25
N ASP A 382 8.30 -1.57 -1.65
CA ASP A 382 8.91 -1.91 -0.37
C ASP A 382 7.87 -1.96 0.76
N ALA A 383 6.93 -1.01 0.78
CA ALA A 383 5.83 -1.01 1.73
C ALA A 383 4.93 -2.25 1.59
N ALA A 384 4.65 -2.71 0.36
CA ALA A 384 3.94 -3.97 0.12
C ALA A 384 4.71 -5.16 0.71
N CYS A 385 6.02 -5.24 0.42
CA CYS A 385 6.89 -6.29 0.95
C CYS A 385 6.89 -6.30 2.48
N ALA A 386 7.13 -5.14 3.12
CA ALA A 386 7.13 -5.01 4.57
C ALA A 386 5.80 -5.42 5.20
N ALA A 387 4.69 -4.81 4.77
CA ALA A 387 3.38 -5.06 5.39
C ALA A 387 2.89 -6.50 5.17
N TRP A 388 2.98 -7.05 3.95
CA TRP A 388 2.49 -8.41 3.69
C TRP A 388 3.41 -9.48 4.26
N SER A 389 4.72 -9.24 4.39
CA SER A 389 5.60 -10.16 5.11
C SER A 389 5.17 -10.31 6.57
N LEU A 390 4.81 -9.21 7.24
CA LEU A 390 4.29 -9.23 8.61
C LEU A 390 2.91 -9.89 8.71
N LYS A 391 1.99 -9.56 7.79
CA LYS A 391 0.67 -10.20 7.73
C LYS A 391 0.79 -11.70 7.57
N ARG A 392 1.71 -12.18 6.73
CA ARG A 392 1.94 -13.62 6.54
C ARG A 392 2.61 -14.28 7.73
N TYR A 393 3.57 -13.59 8.35
CA TYR A 393 4.38 -14.13 9.45
C TYR A 393 3.61 -14.22 10.77
N TYR A 394 2.92 -13.15 11.15
CA TYR A 394 2.17 -13.09 12.40
C TYR A 394 0.73 -13.55 12.27
N ASP A 395 0.16 -13.49 11.06
CA ASP A 395 -1.20 -13.94 10.75
C ASP A 395 -2.23 -13.35 11.73
N GLY A 396 -2.08 -12.05 12.03
CA GLY A 396 -2.79 -11.37 13.10
C GLY A 396 -4.29 -11.17 12.83
N TRP A 397 -5.04 -11.14 13.92
CA TRP A 397 -6.49 -10.99 14.00
C TRP A 397 -7.06 -9.67 13.41
N ARG A 398 -8.38 -9.60 13.28
CA ARG A 398 -9.21 -8.48 12.81
C ARG A 398 -10.29 -8.12 13.83
N PRO A 399 -10.70 -6.83 13.95
CA PRO A 399 -11.66 -6.43 14.98
C PRO A 399 -13.00 -7.19 14.98
N ILE A 400 -13.57 -7.49 13.81
CA ILE A 400 -14.84 -8.23 13.70
C ILE A 400 -14.80 -9.59 14.41
N GLU A 401 -13.72 -10.35 14.27
CA GLU A 401 -13.63 -11.68 14.88
C GLU A 401 -13.47 -11.58 16.39
N ALA A 402 -12.64 -10.63 16.86
CA ALA A 402 -12.39 -10.40 18.27
C ALA A 402 -13.62 -9.89 19.02
N ILE A 403 -14.30 -8.86 18.49
CA ILE A 403 -15.50 -8.28 19.10
C ILE A 403 -16.59 -9.34 19.23
N ARG A 404 -16.86 -10.09 18.14
CA ARG A 404 -17.90 -11.12 18.15
C ARG A 404 -17.54 -12.29 19.05
N TYR A 405 -16.29 -12.76 19.02
CA TYR A 405 -15.83 -13.86 19.88
C TYR A 405 -15.92 -13.49 21.37
N MET A 406 -15.36 -12.35 21.76
CA MET A 406 -15.37 -11.89 23.14
C MET A 406 -16.81 -11.62 23.61
N GLY A 407 -17.66 -11.03 22.77
CA GLY A 407 -19.06 -10.76 23.08
C GLY A 407 -19.88 -12.03 23.27
N MET A 408 -19.68 -13.03 22.42
CA MET A 408 -20.33 -14.35 22.53
C MET A 408 -20.00 -15.08 23.84
N LEU A 409 -18.84 -14.80 24.44
CA LEU A 409 -18.43 -15.42 25.70
C LEU A 409 -19.04 -14.73 26.94
N GLY A 410 -19.58 -13.51 26.81
CA GLY A 410 -20.02 -12.70 27.94
C GLY A 410 -19.06 -11.54 28.24
N GLN A 411 -18.96 -11.13 29.50
CA GLN A 411 -18.18 -9.97 29.93
C GLN A 411 -17.06 -10.31 30.92
N SER A 412 -16.01 -9.48 31.01
CA SER A 412 -14.81 -9.75 31.83
C SER A 412 -14.55 -8.73 32.96
N THR A 413 -15.56 -7.94 33.35
CA THR A 413 -15.44 -6.84 34.33
C THR A 413 -16.10 -7.15 35.67
N ASP A 414 -17.35 -7.60 35.69
CA ASP A 414 -18.06 -7.96 36.93
C ASP A 414 -17.89 -9.45 37.22
N LEU A 415 -17.09 -9.77 38.24
CA LEU A 415 -16.84 -11.14 38.69
C LEU A 415 -18.07 -11.84 39.30
N ASN A 416 -19.10 -11.09 39.68
CA ASN A 416 -20.30 -11.62 40.31
C ASN A 416 -21.44 -11.87 39.32
N SER A 417 -21.29 -11.42 38.07
CA SER A 417 -22.28 -11.67 37.02
C SER A 417 -22.31 -13.14 36.63
N LEU A 418 -23.51 -13.66 36.36
CA LEU A 418 -23.70 -15.00 35.79
C LEU A 418 -23.14 -15.14 34.37
N TYR A 419 -22.89 -14.00 33.71
CA TYR A 419 -22.38 -13.88 32.34
C TYR A 419 -20.91 -13.43 32.34
N TYR A 420 -20.22 -13.58 33.47
CA TYR A 420 -18.78 -13.39 33.54
C TYR A 420 -18.04 -14.49 32.77
N HIS A 421 -17.09 -14.08 31.94
CA HIS A 421 -16.10 -14.95 31.33
C HIS A 421 -14.74 -14.23 31.26
N PRO A 422 -13.62 -14.88 31.61
CA PRO A 422 -12.30 -14.23 31.62
C PRO A 422 -11.86 -13.71 30.25
N ARG A 423 -12.36 -14.30 29.16
CA ARG A 423 -12.15 -13.82 27.77
C ARG A 423 -13.30 -12.97 27.22
N GLY A 424 -14.27 -12.60 28.06
CA GLY A 424 -15.41 -11.78 27.66
C GLY A 424 -15.02 -10.33 27.36
N LEU A 425 -15.95 -9.56 26.78
CA LEU A 425 -15.76 -8.13 26.54
C LEU A 425 -15.65 -7.34 27.85
N THR A 426 -14.78 -6.33 27.87
CA THR A 426 -14.68 -5.40 29.01
C THR A 426 -15.87 -4.44 28.98
N LEU A 427 -16.62 -4.37 30.08
CA LEU A 427 -17.76 -3.47 30.20
C LEU A 427 -17.30 -2.01 30.26
N VAL A 428 -18.00 -1.14 29.54
CA VAL A 428 -17.79 0.30 29.51
C VAL A 428 -19.16 0.96 29.56
N PRO A 429 -19.55 1.62 30.67
CA PRO A 429 -20.87 2.23 30.79
C PRO A 429 -21.19 3.16 29.61
N GLY A 430 -22.37 3.00 29.03
CA GLY A 430 -22.82 3.76 27.85
C GLY A 430 -22.24 3.30 26.51
N LEU A 431 -21.40 2.25 26.48
CA LEU A 431 -20.78 1.75 25.25
C LEU A 431 -20.80 0.21 25.12
N ILE A 432 -20.47 -0.51 26.19
CA ILE A 432 -20.45 -1.98 26.26
C ILE A 432 -21.09 -2.38 27.58
N GLU A 433 -22.25 -3.01 27.51
CA GLU A 433 -23.06 -3.31 28.68
C GLU A 433 -23.61 -4.73 28.64
N GLU A 434 -23.72 -5.33 29.83
CA GLU A 434 -24.53 -6.53 30.00
C GLU A 434 -26.01 -6.17 29.91
N VAL A 435 -26.76 -6.94 29.14
CA VAL A 435 -28.21 -6.78 29.03
C VAL A 435 -28.86 -7.37 30.29
N THR A 436 -29.50 -6.52 31.09
CA THR A 436 -30.21 -6.92 32.31
C THR A 436 -31.72 -6.71 32.18
N GLU A 437 -32.51 -7.36 33.04
CA GLU A 437 -33.96 -7.18 33.17
C GLU A 437 -34.38 -5.69 33.25
N ALA A 438 -33.61 -4.88 33.98
CA ALA A 438 -33.86 -3.45 34.10
C ALA A 438 -33.67 -2.71 32.77
N THR A 439 -32.66 -3.11 31.98
CA THR A 439 -32.31 -2.42 30.74
C THR A 439 -33.15 -2.82 29.54
N VAL A 440 -33.81 -3.98 29.59
CA VAL A 440 -34.72 -4.46 28.55
C VAL A 440 -36.17 -4.03 28.76
N ALA A 441 -36.50 -3.37 29.88
CA ALA A 441 -37.84 -2.87 30.14
C ALA A 441 -38.28 -1.88 29.06
N THR A 442 -39.60 -1.77 28.82
CA THR A 442 -40.15 -0.89 27.78
C THR A 442 -39.65 0.55 27.92
N GLY A 443 -39.08 1.09 26.84
CA GLY A 443 -38.50 2.44 26.80
C GLY A 443 -37.08 2.55 27.37
N GLN A 444 -36.48 1.44 27.81
CA GLN A 444 -35.08 1.40 28.23
C GLN A 444 -34.15 1.04 27.07
N ARG A 445 -32.86 1.31 27.28
CA ARG A 445 -31.83 1.33 26.23
C ARG A 445 -31.55 -0.01 25.53
N HIS A 446 -31.80 -1.15 26.20
CA HIS A 446 -31.64 -2.49 25.61
C HIS A 446 -32.98 -3.16 25.29
N PHE A 447 -34.06 -2.37 25.16
CA PHE A 447 -35.38 -2.93 24.84
C PHE A 447 -35.33 -3.82 23.58
N GLY A 448 -35.79 -5.07 23.73
CA GLY A 448 -35.80 -6.06 22.66
C GLY A 448 -34.52 -6.91 22.54
N LEU A 449 -33.49 -6.64 23.33
CA LEU A 449 -32.30 -7.49 23.40
C LEU A 449 -32.47 -8.60 24.46
N PRO A 450 -31.89 -9.79 24.26
CA PRO A 450 -31.90 -10.89 25.23
C PRO A 450 -31.11 -10.57 26.51
N VAL A 451 -31.72 -10.82 27.68
CA VAL A 451 -31.05 -10.70 28.99
C VAL A 451 -29.89 -11.68 29.08
N GLY A 452 -28.75 -11.20 29.56
CA GLY A 452 -27.51 -11.96 29.74
C GLY A 452 -26.52 -11.88 28.60
N GLU A 453 -26.94 -11.37 27.44
CA GLU A 453 -26.03 -11.12 26.33
C GLU A 453 -25.29 -9.79 26.51
N ILE A 454 -24.24 -9.59 25.70
CA ILE A 454 -23.47 -8.34 25.70
C ILE A 454 -23.94 -7.42 24.58
N ALA A 455 -24.44 -6.26 24.97
CA ALA A 455 -24.80 -5.18 24.06
C ALA A 455 -23.64 -4.18 23.89
N ILE A 456 -23.49 -3.67 22.68
CA ILE A 456 -22.60 -2.57 22.35
C ILE A 456 -23.38 -1.44 21.69
N HIS A 457 -22.94 -0.20 21.88
CA HIS A 457 -23.46 0.97 21.18
C HIS A 457 -22.53 1.31 20.01
N ALA A 458 -22.98 1.06 18.78
CA ALA A 458 -22.13 1.10 17.59
C ALA A 458 -22.95 1.35 16.31
N TRP A 459 -22.27 1.55 15.18
CA TRP A 459 -22.92 1.58 13.87
C TRP A 459 -23.46 0.18 13.52
N PRO A 460 -24.77 0.02 13.25
CA PRO A 460 -25.40 -1.29 13.18
C PRO A 460 -25.33 -1.98 11.82
N GLY A 461 -24.52 -1.46 10.90
CA GLY A 461 -24.50 -1.90 9.50
C GLY A 461 -25.22 -0.94 8.56
N GLN A 462 -25.00 -1.16 7.26
CA GLN A 462 -25.62 -0.40 6.17
C GLN A 462 -27.16 -0.47 6.25
N PRO A 463 -27.88 0.65 6.06
CA PRO A 463 -29.34 0.67 6.13
C PRO A 463 -29.99 -0.11 4.97
N ALA A 464 -31.31 -0.21 4.97
CA ALA A 464 -32.06 -0.94 3.94
C ALA A 464 -31.96 -0.23 2.58
N ASP A 465 -32.06 1.10 2.56
CA ASP A 465 -31.82 1.94 1.39
C ASP A 465 -30.69 2.94 1.66
N PRO A 466 -29.43 2.59 1.32
CA PRO A 466 -28.28 3.47 1.54
C PRO A 466 -28.29 4.74 0.68
N SER A 467 -29.16 4.85 -0.33
CA SER A 467 -29.26 6.07 -1.13
C SER A 467 -30.10 7.16 -0.45
N THR A 468 -31.00 6.76 0.45
CA THR A 468 -31.94 7.69 1.10
C THR A 468 -31.83 7.72 2.63
N GLN A 469 -31.14 6.75 3.24
CA GLN A 469 -31.10 6.54 4.69
C GLN A 469 -29.66 6.51 5.22
N HIS A 470 -29.49 6.91 6.48
CA HIS A 470 -28.32 6.62 7.31
C HIS A 470 -28.73 5.84 8.56
N SER A 471 -27.82 5.02 9.09
CA SER A 471 -28.14 4.13 10.21
C SER A 471 -27.97 4.77 11.59
N GLY A 472 -27.12 5.81 11.71
CA GLY A 472 -26.70 6.32 13.01
C GLY A 472 -26.02 5.24 13.85
N THR A 473 -26.10 5.37 15.17
CA THR A 473 -25.61 4.36 16.13
C THR A 473 -26.72 3.92 17.06
N ARG A 474 -26.68 2.67 17.52
CA ARG A 474 -27.67 2.12 18.45
C ARG A 474 -27.09 0.98 19.27
N TRP A 475 -27.82 0.60 20.31
CA TRP A 475 -27.58 -0.65 21.03
C TRP A 475 -27.87 -1.86 20.13
N MET A 476 -26.93 -2.79 20.09
CA MET A 476 -27.02 -4.06 19.37
C MET A 476 -26.20 -5.13 20.08
N LEU A 477 -26.42 -6.41 19.77
CA LEU A 477 -25.55 -7.47 20.31
C LEU A 477 -24.15 -7.38 19.71
N ALA A 478 -23.13 -7.62 20.53
CA ALA A 478 -21.73 -7.64 20.08
C ALA A 478 -21.50 -8.67 18.95
N VAL A 479 -22.22 -9.79 18.99
CA VAL A 479 -22.14 -10.89 18.01
C VAL A 479 -22.66 -10.50 16.62
N ASP A 480 -23.48 -9.45 16.53
CA ASP A 480 -24.04 -8.95 15.28
C ASP A 480 -23.17 -7.87 14.62
N TRP A 481 -22.18 -7.33 15.33
CA TRP A 481 -21.44 -6.16 14.90
C TRP A 481 -20.71 -6.37 13.58
N LEU A 482 -20.75 -5.37 12.70
CA LEU A 482 -19.99 -5.31 11.46
C LEU A 482 -19.21 -3.98 11.40
N PRO A 483 -18.00 -3.97 10.85
CA PRO A 483 -17.25 -2.74 10.59
C PRO A 483 -18.00 -1.83 9.61
N TYR A 484 -17.72 -0.52 9.67
CA TYR A 484 -18.29 0.47 8.73
C TYR A 484 -17.79 0.25 7.31
N GLN A 485 -18.50 -0.63 6.61
CA GLN A 485 -18.23 -1.12 5.27
C GLN A 485 -19.53 -1.58 4.59
N LYS A 486 -19.49 -1.81 3.27
CA LYS A 486 -20.62 -2.41 2.54
C LYS A 486 -20.89 -3.82 3.03
N LYS A 487 -22.17 -4.23 3.06
CA LYS A 487 -22.56 -5.63 3.40
C LYS A 487 -21.92 -6.69 2.51
N THR A 488 -21.57 -6.32 1.28
CA THR A 488 -20.95 -7.20 0.28
C THR A 488 -19.42 -7.13 0.25
N PHE A 489 -18.81 -6.28 1.11
CA PHE A 489 -17.37 -6.12 1.27
C PHE A 489 -17.09 -5.72 2.73
N VAL A 490 -17.08 -6.69 3.65
CA VAL A 490 -17.09 -6.41 5.10
C VAL A 490 -15.71 -6.08 5.66
N THR A 491 -14.67 -6.82 5.28
CA THR A 491 -13.28 -6.55 5.66
C THR A 491 -12.36 -7.01 4.53
N PRO A 492 -11.19 -6.40 4.28
CA PRO A 492 -10.27 -6.89 3.26
C PRO A 492 -9.78 -8.32 3.56
N ALA A 493 -9.63 -9.14 2.50
CA ALA A 493 -9.31 -10.57 2.59
C ALA A 493 -7.82 -10.86 2.90
N PHE A 494 -7.35 -10.38 4.06
CA PHE A 494 -6.00 -10.63 4.58
C PHE A 494 -5.92 -10.29 6.10
N PRO A 495 -4.94 -10.84 6.83
CA PRO A 495 -4.70 -10.58 8.25
C PRO A 495 -4.58 -9.10 8.62
N GLY A 496 -4.86 -8.73 9.88
CA GLY A 496 -4.87 -7.35 10.37
C GLY A 496 -3.47 -6.73 10.50
N TYR A 497 -2.58 -7.39 11.23
CA TYR A 497 -1.29 -6.81 11.61
C TYR A 497 -0.24 -6.88 10.50
N ILE A 498 0.34 -5.79 10.00
CA ILE A 498 0.09 -4.35 10.24
C ILE A 498 -0.81 -3.74 9.16
N SER A 499 -1.29 -2.49 9.34
CA SER A 499 -2.12 -1.81 8.35
C SER A 499 -1.36 -1.52 7.05
N GLY A 500 -1.86 -2.06 5.92
CA GLY A 500 -1.30 -1.79 4.59
C GLY A 500 -1.46 -0.33 4.17
N HIS A 501 -2.63 0.28 4.42
CA HIS A 501 -2.91 1.67 4.09
C HIS A 501 -1.93 2.62 4.80
N SER A 502 -1.69 2.38 6.09
CA SER A 502 -0.74 3.17 6.89
C SER A 502 0.70 3.03 6.37
N THR A 503 1.09 1.81 5.97
CA THR A 503 2.44 1.52 5.47
C THR A 503 2.67 2.16 4.09
N PHE A 504 1.76 1.98 3.13
CA PHE A 504 1.84 2.61 1.81
C PHE A 504 1.87 4.14 1.93
N SER A 505 0.92 4.69 2.70
CA SER A 505 0.74 6.13 2.78
C SER A 505 1.91 6.83 3.43
N ARG A 506 2.43 6.27 4.53
CA ARG A 506 3.61 6.86 5.16
C ARG A 506 4.85 6.73 4.28
N SER A 507 5.01 5.62 3.57
CA SER A 507 6.12 5.41 2.63
C SER A 507 6.13 6.45 1.51
N ALA A 508 4.98 6.66 0.85
CA ALA A 508 4.85 7.67 -0.20
C ALA A 508 5.02 9.10 0.33
N ALA A 509 4.48 9.41 1.52
CA ALA A 509 4.63 10.73 2.14
C ALA A 509 6.09 11.08 2.45
N GLU A 510 6.91 10.12 2.91
CA GLU A 510 8.36 10.35 3.09
C GLU A 510 9.05 10.65 1.76
N VAL A 511 8.72 9.91 0.69
CA VAL A 511 9.30 10.18 -0.63
C VAL A 511 8.87 11.55 -1.13
N LEU A 512 7.58 11.87 -1.13
CA LEU A 512 7.09 13.17 -1.61
C LEU A 512 7.70 14.32 -0.82
N ALA A 513 7.74 14.22 0.51
CA ALA A 513 8.36 15.24 1.35
C ALA A 513 9.84 15.46 1.00
N ALA A 514 10.58 14.38 0.79
CA ALA A 514 11.99 14.46 0.47
C ALA A 514 12.25 14.88 -0.99
N PHE A 515 11.36 14.51 -1.92
CA PHE A 515 11.47 14.78 -3.34
C PHE A 515 11.10 16.24 -3.68
N THR A 516 10.09 16.81 -3.02
CA THR A 516 9.76 18.23 -3.14
C THR A 516 10.62 19.12 -2.22
N GLY A 517 11.40 18.52 -1.32
CA GLY A 517 12.27 19.21 -0.36
C GLY A 517 11.54 19.87 0.80
N THR A 518 10.25 19.59 0.98
CA THR A 518 9.42 20.11 2.07
C THR A 518 8.33 19.11 2.43
N PRO A 519 7.95 18.96 3.72
CA PRO A 519 6.82 18.11 4.08
C PRO A 519 5.47 18.69 3.67
N PHE A 520 5.40 19.98 3.34
CA PHE A 520 4.16 20.68 3.03
C PHE A 520 3.74 20.45 1.57
N PHE A 521 2.44 20.37 1.34
CA PHE A 521 1.90 20.48 -0.02
C PHE A 521 2.27 21.85 -0.63
N PRO A 522 2.41 21.97 -1.96
CA PRO A 522 2.59 23.26 -2.61
C PRO A 522 1.50 24.26 -2.18
N GLY A 523 1.88 25.51 -1.87
CA GLY A 523 0.97 26.50 -1.27
C GLY A 523 0.64 26.28 0.21
N GLY A 524 1.26 25.28 0.84
CA GLY A 524 1.13 24.96 2.27
C GLY A 524 -0.15 24.22 2.64
N MET A 525 -0.96 23.81 1.68
CA MET A 525 -2.20 23.05 1.91
C MET A 525 -2.69 22.35 0.65
N ALA A 526 -3.12 21.10 0.78
CA ALA A 526 -3.98 20.43 -0.20
C ALA A 526 -5.40 20.31 0.37
N THR A 527 -6.40 20.32 -0.52
CA THR A 527 -7.80 20.13 -0.13
C THR A 527 -8.51 19.14 -1.04
N TYR A 528 -9.54 18.48 -0.49
CA TYR A 528 -10.44 17.63 -1.26
C TYR A 528 -11.88 17.82 -0.78
N LYS A 529 -12.79 18.15 -1.71
CA LYS A 529 -14.17 18.49 -1.38
C LYS A 529 -15.13 17.33 -1.68
N MET A 530 -15.87 16.90 -0.67
CA MET A 530 -16.95 15.93 -0.73
C MET A 530 -18.30 16.63 -0.71
N LYS A 531 -19.20 16.18 -1.58
CA LYS A 531 -20.53 16.78 -1.72
C LYS A 531 -21.55 16.17 -0.77
N ALA A 532 -22.34 17.04 -0.14
CA ALA A 532 -23.46 16.65 0.70
C ALA A 532 -24.40 15.69 -0.04
N GLY A 533 -24.76 14.59 0.62
CA GLY A 533 -25.69 13.57 0.14
C GLY A 533 -25.26 12.80 -1.11
N ALA A 534 -24.03 12.98 -1.59
CA ALA A 534 -23.56 12.43 -2.85
C ALA A 534 -22.22 11.70 -2.78
N PHE A 535 -21.50 11.78 -1.65
CA PHE A 535 -20.18 11.17 -1.52
C PHE A 535 -20.21 9.79 -0.86
N LEU A 536 -20.94 9.63 0.25
CA LEU A 536 -20.99 8.34 0.96
C LEU A 536 -21.78 7.32 0.15
N THR A 537 -21.27 6.10 0.11
CA THR A 537 -21.85 4.98 -0.64
C THR A 537 -22.33 3.85 0.26
N PHE A 538 -21.94 3.87 1.55
CA PHE A 538 -22.38 2.85 2.50
C PHE A 538 -23.74 3.21 3.09
N GLU A 539 -24.03 4.51 3.16
CA GLU A 539 -25.30 5.10 3.58
C GLU A 539 -25.36 6.57 3.09
N LYS A 540 -26.51 7.24 3.28
CA LYS A 540 -26.69 8.62 2.86
C LYS A 540 -25.78 9.55 3.67
N GLY A 541 -25.06 10.41 2.96
CA GLY A 541 -24.30 11.52 3.54
C GLY A 541 -23.12 11.94 2.66
N PRO A 542 -22.24 12.82 3.16
CA PRO A 542 -22.39 13.57 4.43
C PRO A 542 -23.60 14.51 4.41
N GLU A 543 -24.04 15.04 5.54
CA GLU A 543 -25.21 15.94 5.59
C GLU A 543 -24.91 17.34 5.04
N ALA A 544 -23.66 17.78 5.16
CA ALA A 544 -23.14 19.02 4.57
C ALA A 544 -21.93 18.73 3.68
N ASP A 545 -21.53 19.70 2.85
CA ASP A 545 -20.27 19.61 2.12
C ASP A 545 -19.13 19.50 3.15
N VAL A 546 -18.26 18.50 2.98
CA VAL A 546 -17.06 18.32 3.81
C VAL A 546 -15.85 18.60 2.94
N GLU A 547 -14.90 19.39 3.43
CA GLU A 547 -13.61 19.60 2.75
C GLU A 547 -12.49 19.10 3.65
N LEU A 548 -11.83 18.01 3.24
CA LEU A 548 -10.60 17.57 3.89
C LEU A 548 -9.48 18.53 3.52
N GLN A 549 -8.63 18.83 4.49
CA GLN A 549 -7.51 19.75 4.35
C GLN A 549 -6.26 19.13 4.98
N TRP A 550 -5.13 19.20 4.28
CA TRP A 550 -3.85 18.66 4.74
C TRP A 550 -2.76 19.70 4.54
N ALA A 551 -2.06 20.07 5.61
CA ALA A 551 -0.88 20.93 5.50
C ALA A 551 0.30 20.16 4.89
N THR A 552 0.52 18.94 5.37
CA THR A 552 1.66 18.10 4.98
C THR A 552 1.23 16.76 4.39
N TYR A 553 2.13 16.15 3.60
CA TYR A 553 1.96 14.77 3.13
C TYR A 553 1.78 13.80 4.30
N TYR A 554 2.42 14.07 5.44
CA TYR A 554 2.29 13.28 6.66
C TYR A 554 0.89 13.37 7.27
N ASP A 555 0.23 14.53 7.22
CA ASP A 555 -1.15 14.66 7.72
C ASP A 555 -2.12 13.83 6.88
N ALA A 556 -1.95 13.83 5.55
CA ALA A 556 -2.72 12.99 4.65
C ALA A 556 -2.46 11.50 4.93
N ALA A 557 -1.20 11.10 5.08
CA ALA A 557 -0.83 9.72 5.37
C ALA A 557 -1.33 9.22 6.74
N ASP A 558 -1.26 10.07 7.76
CA ASP A 558 -1.77 9.75 9.09
C ASP A 558 -3.29 9.59 9.06
N GLN A 559 -4.00 10.49 8.34
CA GLN A 559 -5.43 10.39 8.13
C GLN A 559 -5.84 9.09 7.41
N ALA A 560 -5.04 8.62 6.45
CA ALA A 560 -5.25 7.32 5.81
C ALA A 560 -5.20 6.17 6.82
N GLY A 561 -4.30 6.23 7.81
CA GLY A 561 -4.24 5.27 8.90
C GLY A 561 -5.42 5.34 9.87
N ILE A 562 -5.74 6.55 10.36
CA ILE A 562 -6.86 6.83 11.28
C ILE A 562 -8.19 6.35 10.68
N SER A 563 -8.37 6.52 9.37
CA SER A 563 -9.58 6.08 8.66
C SER A 563 -9.88 4.59 8.83
N ARG A 564 -8.87 3.75 9.14
CA ARG A 564 -9.02 2.29 9.26
C ARG A 564 -9.51 1.86 10.63
N ILE A 565 -9.30 2.71 11.63
CA ILE A 565 -9.90 2.59 12.95
C ILE A 565 -11.37 2.96 12.87
N PHE A 566 -11.71 4.11 12.27
CA PHE A 566 -13.11 4.49 12.02
C PHE A 566 -13.83 3.48 11.11
N GLY A 567 -13.15 2.97 10.08
CA GLY A 567 -13.69 1.89 9.25
C GLY A 567 -13.91 0.57 10.00
N GLY A 568 -13.43 0.41 11.24
CA GLY A 568 -13.60 -0.79 12.07
C GLY A 568 -12.77 -1.99 11.64
N ILE A 569 -11.77 -1.81 10.77
CA ILE A 569 -11.02 -2.93 10.14
C ILE A 569 -9.60 -3.11 10.68
N HIS A 570 -9.09 -2.14 11.44
CA HIS A 570 -7.77 -2.18 12.09
C HIS A 570 -7.84 -1.56 13.48
N VAL A 571 -6.94 -1.99 14.37
CA VAL A 571 -6.69 -1.35 15.67
C VAL A 571 -5.60 -0.29 15.57
N SER A 572 -5.47 0.59 16.56
CA SER A 572 -4.48 1.67 16.56
C SER A 572 -3.04 1.17 16.40
N LYS A 573 -2.65 0.04 17.03
CA LYS A 573 -1.28 -0.46 16.86
C LYS A 573 -1.00 -0.96 15.44
N ASP A 574 -1.97 -1.57 14.74
CA ASP A 574 -1.81 -1.94 13.33
C ASP A 574 -1.42 -0.73 12.48
N ASP A 575 -2.08 0.41 12.74
CA ASP A 575 -1.80 1.68 12.10
C ASP A 575 -0.43 2.23 12.51
N PHE A 576 -0.15 2.32 13.80
CA PHE A 576 1.11 2.90 14.32
C PHE A 576 2.35 2.16 13.85
N PHE A 577 2.34 0.82 13.91
CA PHE A 577 3.43 0.02 13.35
C PHE A 577 3.46 0.09 11.82
N GLY A 578 2.29 0.18 11.16
CA GLY A 578 2.14 0.53 9.75
C GLY A 578 2.91 1.77 9.34
N ARG A 579 2.65 2.90 10.01
CA ARG A 579 3.33 4.17 9.73
C ARG A 579 4.83 4.08 9.99
N LYS A 580 5.26 3.44 11.08
CA LYS A 580 6.69 3.26 11.39
C LYS A 580 7.42 2.45 10.31
N ALA A 581 6.84 1.33 9.88
CA ALA A 581 7.39 0.52 8.79
C ALA A 581 7.40 1.30 7.46
N GLY A 582 6.31 2.00 7.15
CA GLY A 582 6.22 2.86 5.97
C GLY A 582 7.28 3.96 5.95
N SER A 583 7.54 4.61 7.09
CA SER A 583 8.59 5.64 7.19
C SER A 583 9.98 5.09 6.88
N GLN A 584 10.28 3.87 7.33
CA GLN A 584 11.54 3.19 7.01
C GLN A 584 11.64 2.86 5.51
N CYS A 585 10.55 2.34 4.92
CA CYS A 585 10.50 2.04 3.48
C CYS A 585 10.74 3.29 2.63
N GLY A 586 10.00 4.38 2.89
CA GLY A 586 10.10 5.61 2.11
C GLY A 586 11.47 6.28 2.20
N LYS A 587 12.04 6.35 3.41
CA LYS A 587 13.40 6.89 3.61
C LYS A 587 14.48 6.03 2.94
N GLY A 588 14.36 4.71 3.04
CA GLY A 588 15.28 3.77 2.41
C GLY A 588 15.23 3.86 0.89
N ALA A 589 14.02 3.83 0.32
CA ALA A 589 13.81 3.94 -1.11
C ALA A 589 14.31 5.29 -1.67
N TRP A 590 14.01 6.41 -1.02
CA TRP A 590 14.53 7.72 -1.44
C TRP A 590 16.06 7.79 -1.41
N LYS A 591 16.68 7.30 -0.32
CA LYS A 591 18.14 7.26 -0.19
C LYS A 591 18.78 6.49 -1.34
N LEU A 592 18.23 5.32 -1.68
CA LEU A 592 18.77 4.49 -2.76
C LEU A 592 18.47 5.09 -4.14
N ALA A 593 17.25 5.56 -4.39
CA ALA A 593 16.86 6.16 -5.67
C ALA A 593 17.75 7.34 -6.08
N ARG A 594 18.14 8.19 -5.11
CA ARG A 594 19.07 9.30 -5.36
C ARG A 594 20.41 8.85 -5.95
N GLN A 595 20.94 7.71 -5.49
CA GLN A 595 22.21 7.19 -6.00
C GLN A 595 22.13 6.78 -7.47
N TYR A 596 20.96 6.34 -7.92
CA TYR A 596 20.70 6.10 -9.34
C TYR A 596 20.61 7.43 -10.10
N PHE A 597 19.99 8.47 -9.53
CA PHE A 597 19.81 9.76 -10.19
C PHE A 597 21.11 10.53 -10.41
N ASP A 598 22.04 10.47 -9.44
CA ASP A 598 23.31 11.19 -9.48
C ASP A 598 24.51 10.31 -9.92
N GLY A 599 24.25 9.05 -10.26
CA GLY A 599 25.25 8.08 -10.70
C GLY A 599 26.17 7.55 -9.59
N SER A 600 26.04 8.02 -8.36
CA SER A 600 26.87 7.58 -7.23
C SER A 600 26.68 6.10 -6.89
N ILE A 601 25.61 5.46 -7.38
CA ILE A 601 25.40 4.02 -7.26
C ILE A 601 26.56 3.20 -7.83
N LEU A 602 27.27 3.73 -8.85
CA LEU A 602 28.44 3.09 -9.46
C LEU A 602 29.65 3.05 -8.51
N ALA A 603 29.73 4.00 -7.58
CA ALA A 603 30.83 4.13 -6.64
C ALA A 603 30.58 3.43 -5.29
N VAL A 604 29.47 2.71 -5.12
CA VAL A 604 29.20 1.97 -3.89
C VAL A 604 30.22 0.83 -3.74
N PRO A 605 31.12 0.88 -2.74
CA PRO A 605 32.08 -0.18 -2.50
C PRO A 605 31.35 -1.42 -2.02
N PHE A 606 31.86 -2.61 -2.35
CA PHE A 606 31.38 -3.86 -1.79
C PHE A 606 32.54 -4.61 -1.13
N ALA A 607 32.37 -4.93 0.15
CA ALA A 607 33.36 -5.69 0.90
C ALA A 607 33.22 -7.19 0.61
N MET A 608 34.34 -7.88 0.46
CA MET A 608 34.38 -9.34 0.33
C MET A 608 34.90 -9.98 1.62
N THR A 609 34.22 -11.03 2.07
CA THR A 609 34.60 -11.86 3.21
C THR A 609 34.86 -13.28 2.74
N LEU A 610 35.91 -13.90 3.30
CA LEU A 610 36.26 -15.30 3.11
C LEU A 610 36.13 -16.02 4.46
N ARG A 611 35.27 -17.04 4.53
CA ARG A 611 35.05 -17.83 5.74
C ARG A 611 35.31 -19.32 5.46
N PRO A 612 36.33 -19.94 6.08
CA PRO A 612 36.48 -21.38 6.02
C PRO A 612 35.24 -22.07 6.61
N VAL A 613 34.63 -22.97 5.85
CA VAL A 613 33.48 -23.77 6.30
C VAL A 613 33.95 -25.10 6.86
N ASN A 614 34.93 -25.73 6.20
CA ASN A 614 35.61 -26.92 6.67
C ASN A 614 37.05 -26.96 6.09
N ALA A 615 37.74 -28.09 6.18
CA ALA A 615 39.12 -28.23 5.69
C ALA A 615 39.28 -28.10 4.17
N PHE A 616 38.17 -28.19 3.42
CA PHE A 616 38.14 -28.27 1.96
C PHE A 616 37.25 -27.22 1.31
N ASP A 617 36.40 -26.53 2.07
CA ASP A 617 35.47 -25.54 1.53
C ASP A 617 35.63 -24.17 2.20
N CYS A 618 35.58 -23.13 1.38
CA CYS A 618 35.49 -21.74 1.81
C CYS A 618 34.20 -21.11 1.26
N GLU A 619 33.55 -20.33 2.12
CA GLU A 619 32.46 -19.46 1.74
C GLU A 619 33.03 -18.09 1.37
N ILE A 620 32.68 -17.63 0.17
CA ILE A 620 33.01 -16.31 -0.35
C ILE A 620 31.72 -15.49 -0.32
N SER A 621 31.72 -14.39 0.42
CA SER A 621 30.56 -13.50 0.51
C SER A 621 30.94 -12.07 0.14
N PHE A 622 30.13 -11.39 -0.66
CA PHE A 622 30.34 -9.98 -0.97
C PHE A 622 29.02 -9.24 -1.19
N GLU A 623 29.02 -7.95 -0.85
CA GLU A 623 27.86 -7.09 -1.05
C GLU A 623 27.59 -6.87 -2.54
N THR A 624 26.32 -6.77 -2.91
CA THR A 624 25.87 -6.54 -4.28
C THR A 624 24.81 -5.47 -4.33
N VAL A 625 24.63 -4.87 -5.51
CA VAL A 625 23.54 -3.94 -5.79
C VAL A 625 22.57 -4.65 -6.72
N ARG A 626 21.31 -4.78 -6.31
CA ARG A 626 20.25 -5.41 -7.12
C ARG A 626 20.19 -4.80 -8.52
N GLY A 627 20.10 -5.66 -9.54
CA GLY A 627 20.05 -5.28 -10.95
C GLY A 627 21.41 -5.22 -11.65
N PHE A 628 22.51 -5.04 -10.91
CA PHE A 628 23.87 -5.02 -11.47
C PHE A 628 24.43 -6.41 -11.72
N HIS A 629 25.32 -6.52 -12.70
CA HIS A 629 26.03 -7.75 -13.02
C HIS A 629 27.35 -7.82 -12.27
N TYR A 630 27.68 -9.00 -11.77
CA TYR A 630 28.91 -9.26 -11.05
C TYR A 630 29.53 -10.55 -11.57
N LYS A 631 30.86 -10.63 -11.51
CA LYS A 631 31.62 -11.87 -11.67
C LYS A 631 32.71 -11.98 -10.61
N LEU A 632 33.10 -13.21 -10.31
CA LEU A 632 34.22 -13.49 -9.41
C LEU A 632 35.47 -13.75 -10.26
N GLN A 633 36.60 -13.19 -9.84
CA GLN A 633 37.90 -13.48 -10.42
C GLN A 633 38.85 -14.03 -9.35
N SER A 634 39.81 -14.83 -9.78
CA SER A 634 40.82 -15.40 -8.89
C SER A 634 42.22 -15.36 -9.49
N ALA A 635 43.23 -15.31 -8.64
CA ALA A 635 44.65 -15.33 -8.99
C ALA A 635 45.42 -16.20 -7.99
N ALA A 636 46.61 -16.70 -8.38
CA ALA A 636 47.44 -17.49 -7.46
C ALA A 636 48.13 -16.59 -6.43
N GLU A 637 48.71 -15.48 -6.90
CA GLU A 637 49.30 -14.43 -6.06
C GLU A 637 48.55 -13.09 -6.20
N ALA A 638 48.79 -12.15 -5.27
CA ALA A 638 48.07 -10.87 -5.24
C ALA A 638 48.36 -9.97 -6.44
N ASP A 639 49.56 -10.10 -7.03
CA ASP A 639 50.05 -9.30 -8.15
C ASP A 639 49.86 -10.00 -9.51
N ASP A 640 49.33 -11.23 -9.51
CA ASP A 640 49.06 -11.98 -10.74
C ASP A 640 47.84 -11.42 -11.48
N GLU A 641 47.72 -11.81 -12.76
CA GLU A 641 46.50 -11.57 -13.54
C GLU A 641 45.31 -12.32 -12.92
N PHE A 642 44.25 -11.58 -12.59
CA PHE A 642 43.00 -12.14 -12.10
C PHE A 642 42.16 -12.67 -13.26
N LEU A 643 41.97 -13.99 -13.29
CA LEU A 643 41.17 -14.68 -14.30
C LEU A 643 39.74 -14.91 -13.80
N ASP A 644 38.78 -14.89 -14.72
CA ASP A 644 37.37 -15.16 -14.41
C ASP A 644 37.19 -16.57 -13.83
N VAL A 645 36.50 -16.65 -12.69
CA VAL A 645 36.06 -17.94 -12.15
C VAL A 645 34.93 -18.45 -13.05
N PRO A 646 35.02 -19.67 -13.59
CA PRO A 646 34.00 -20.21 -14.50
C PRO A 646 32.60 -20.16 -13.88
N PHE A 647 31.60 -19.75 -14.68
CA PHE A 647 30.19 -19.67 -14.28
C PHE A 647 29.90 -18.75 -13.08
N SER A 648 30.80 -17.81 -12.78
CA SER A 648 30.64 -16.86 -11.66
C SER A 648 29.91 -15.57 -12.03
N GLU A 649 29.59 -15.36 -13.30
CA GLU A 649 28.85 -14.18 -13.75
C GLU A 649 27.35 -14.32 -13.45
N PHE A 650 26.76 -13.31 -12.83
CA PHE A 650 25.33 -13.29 -12.51
C PHE A 650 24.81 -11.85 -12.38
N GLN A 651 23.50 -11.69 -12.59
CA GLN A 651 22.79 -10.46 -12.22
C GLN A 651 22.33 -10.55 -10.76
N ALA A 652 22.66 -9.55 -9.96
CA ALA A 652 22.35 -9.54 -8.53
C ALA A 652 20.85 -9.42 -8.29
N THR A 653 20.31 -10.39 -7.56
CA THR A 653 18.92 -10.42 -7.08
C THR A 653 18.81 -10.10 -5.59
N ASP A 654 19.93 -9.95 -4.89
CA ASP A 654 19.96 -9.55 -3.49
C ASP A 654 21.11 -8.57 -3.23
N VAL A 655 21.22 -8.11 -1.98
CA VAL A 655 22.29 -7.20 -1.53
C VAL A 655 23.54 -7.92 -1.04
N LEU A 656 23.48 -9.25 -0.96
CA LEU A 656 24.59 -10.11 -0.57
C LEU A 656 24.63 -11.32 -1.49
N ARG A 657 25.80 -11.59 -2.06
CA ARG A 657 26.09 -12.85 -2.73
C ARG A 657 26.93 -13.71 -1.81
N THR A 658 26.57 -14.99 -1.72
CA THR A 658 27.42 -16.03 -1.13
C THR A 658 27.67 -17.12 -2.17
N GLN A 659 28.92 -17.57 -2.27
CA GLN A 659 29.35 -18.65 -3.15
C GLN A 659 30.31 -19.57 -2.40
N MET A 660 30.10 -20.87 -2.52
CA MET A 660 31.05 -21.87 -2.03
C MET A 660 32.15 -22.08 -3.06
N ASP A 661 33.38 -22.21 -2.58
CA ASP A 661 34.55 -22.56 -3.37
C ASP A 661 35.38 -23.63 -2.66
N ASN A 662 36.00 -24.51 -3.43
CA ASN A 662 36.79 -25.62 -2.92
C ASN A 662 38.25 -25.19 -2.72
N ILE A 663 38.74 -25.22 -1.48
CA ILE A 663 40.11 -24.84 -1.10
C ILE A 663 41.13 -26.00 -1.17
N ILE A 664 40.79 -27.13 -1.78
CA ILE A 664 41.73 -28.23 -2.02
C ILE A 664 42.82 -27.76 -3.01
N GLY A 665 44.07 -27.75 -2.56
CA GLY A 665 45.25 -27.52 -3.41
C GLY A 665 45.99 -26.22 -3.09
N VAL A 666 45.72 -25.14 -3.84
CA VAL A 666 46.57 -23.94 -3.92
C VAL A 666 45.87 -22.73 -3.28
N LYS A 667 46.63 -21.92 -2.53
CA LYS A 667 46.17 -20.61 -2.04
C LYS A 667 45.78 -19.74 -3.24
N ARG A 668 44.66 -19.02 -3.13
CA ARG A 668 44.16 -18.13 -4.18
C ARG A 668 43.73 -16.80 -3.57
N PHE A 669 43.91 -15.74 -4.33
CA PHE A 669 43.29 -14.44 -4.08
C PHE A 669 42.00 -14.36 -4.87
N PHE A 670 40.98 -13.71 -4.31
CA PHE A 670 39.70 -13.48 -4.96
C PHE A 670 39.41 -11.98 -5.03
N ARG A 671 38.71 -11.58 -6.09
CA ARG A 671 38.05 -10.27 -6.16
C ARG A 671 36.71 -10.42 -6.86
N ALA A 672 35.70 -9.68 -6.39
CA ALA A 672 34.46 -9.51 -7.12
C ALA A 672 34.57 -8.28 -8.02
N VAL A 673 34.04 -8.38 -9.23
CA VAL A 673 34.05 -7.30 -10.23
C VAL A 673 32.62 -7.03 -10.64
N ARG A 674 32.21 -5.77 -10.60
CA ARG A 674 30.96 -5.32 -11.22
C ARG A 674 31.20 -5.24 -12.73
N VAL A 675 30.42 -5.98 -13.49
CA VAL A 675 30.48 -5.96 -14.96
C VAL A 675 29.66 -4.75 -15.41
N GLU A 676 30.29 -3.88 -16.21
CA GLU A 676 29.64 -2.72 -16.82
C GLU A 676 28.68 -3.13 -17.93
#